data_AF-A0A371GRY0-F1
#
_entry.id   AF-A0A371GRY0-F1
#
_cell.length_a   1.000
_cell.length_b   1.000
_cell.length_c   1.000
_cell.angle_alpha   90.00
_cell.angle_beta   90.00
_cell.angle_gamma   90.00
#
_symmetry.space_group_name_H-M   'P 1'
#
loop_
_entity.id
_entity.type
_entity.pdbx_description
1 polymer ?
#
loop_
_entity_poly.entity_id
_entity_poly.type
_entity_poly.pdbx_seq_one_letter_code
_entity_poly.pdbx_strand_id
1 'polypeptide(L)'
;MLVSTLKPWRWMQKPQLQSFIRAMTTLTPTPFPLRSASDCVYLKNREIDTSIKRGNLNSALAAFHNTPLRDTVTYNLMISAFCNQPNHALYFYAEMGLLGIRESATTLSSVIAVCTNAAFFREGVQVHCRVVKFGFSCNVFVGGALVGFYTHVGLGRVALELFDELPERNLAVWNVMLRGLCAVEDLLGFYSRMRFEGVEPNGVTFCYLLRGCGNQRRLHEGKGVQGCVLKVGLVESNVFVANALVDFYSACGCLVGARKCFEAIENKDVISWNSLVCVYAENDLLCEALEVFSVMQMWGHRPSVRSLVGLLNLCSRSGELCVGKMIHCDVMKLGFDEGSVHVQSALIDMYGKCRDIEGSVAVFECLPKRTLECFNSLMTSLSRCDAVDDVVELFGLMVDEGVVPDEVTLSTTLKALSVSASGSFMGSQLLHCYALKSGLGGDAAVSCSLMDAYSRWGHVELSRQIFERLPSPNAICFTSMIGAYARNGMGKEGIAVLEAMIERGLKPDEVTFLCALTGCNHTGLVEEGRLVFDSMKSVHGVDPDRRHFSCMVDLLCRTGLLHEAEELLLQAPGERDCFVWSSLLRSCRVQKNEEVGTRAAQVLVELDPDDPAVWLQASNFYAEIGKFDASRQIREVALARKMTREIGHTHGVAGSMICDNIGMLEELKSLEALDIEEEETEVELSDIPSWKSERGGKVLVNIDSFGAAGDGESDDTEALRKAWGVACSTPKSVLLIPQGRRYLVNATKFIGPCSDKLIIQIDGTLVAPDEPKNWDPKLPRVWLDFSKLDKAVFQGSGVIDGSGSKWWAASCKKNKSNALTIDTSSSITVKGLTIQNSQQMHFTISRCDSVRIRGVKVSSPGDSPNTDGIHVSESTNVIIQDSKIGTGDDCISIVNASSNIKMKRIYCGPGHGISIGSLGKDNSTGIVTKVILDTAILRETTNGVRIKTWQ
;
A
#
# COMPACT_ATOMS: atom_id res chain seq x y z
N MET A 1 15.15 20.32 49.29
CA MET A 1 16.09 19.81 48.27
C MET A 1 15.55 19.84 46.83
N LEU A 2 14.24 19.99 46.58
CA LEU A 2 13.65 20.02 45.22
C LEU A 2 13.77 21.36 44.44
N VAL A 3 14.28 22.42 45.06
CA VAL A 3 14.38 23.77 44.43
C VAL A 3 15.70 23.97 43.65
N SER A 4 16.69 23.09 43.84
CA SER A 4 18.03 23.26 43.22
C SER A 4 18.23 22.58 41.87
N THR A 5 17.27 21.78 41.38
CA THR A 5 17.42 20.96 40.16
C THR A 5 16.72 21.50 38.91
N LEU A 6 16.05 22.65 38.97
CA LEU A 6 15.29 23.18 37.82
C LEU A 6 15.83 24.54 37.36
N LYS A 7 16.79 24.53 36.43
CA LYS A 7 17.13 25.72 35.60
C LYS A 7 16.04 25.95 34.53
N PRO A 8 15.75 27.20 34.13
CA PRO A 8 14.55 27.53 33.36
C PRO A 8 14.80 27.52 31.85
N TRP A 9 13.99 26.77 31.09
CA TRP A 9 13.93 26.83 29.63
C TRP A 9 12.66 27.55 29.15
N ARG A 10 12.92 28.52 28.26
CA ARG A 10 11.97 29.38 27.52
C ARG A 10 11.24 28.57 26.42
N TRP A 11 10.13 29.15 25.94
CA TRP A 11 9.30 28.79 24.77
C TRP A 11 8.01 27.98 25.04
N MET A 12 6.89 28.69 25.26
CA MET A 12 5.75 28.85 24.32
C MET A 12 4.71 29.79 24.98
N GLN A 13 4.18 30.74 24.20
CA GLN A 13 3.42 31.90 24.66
C GLN A 13 1.90 31.69 24.45
N LYS A 14 1.09 31.82 25.50
CA LYS A 14 -0.35 32.15 25.39
C LYS A 14 -0.72 33.28 26.38
N PRO A 15 -1.38 34.36 25.95
CA PRO A 15 -1.64 35.56 26.77
C PRO A 15 -2.54 35.31 27.99
N GLN A 16 -3.48 34.36 27.90
CA GLN A 16 -4.44 34.05 28.98
C GLN A 16 -3.79 33.36 30.20
N LEU A 17 -2.59 32.80 30.05
CA LEU A 17 -1.84 32.16 31.15
C LEU A 17 -0.99 33.17 31.94
N GLN A 18 -0.69 34.35 31.38
CA GLN A 18 0.06 35.39 32.07
C GLN A 18 -0.76 36.11 33.15
N SER A 19 -2.08 36.20 33.00
CA SER A 19 -2.97 36.69 34.05
C SER A 19 -3.02 35.71 35.23
N PHE A 20 -3.03 34.40 34.95
CA PHE A 20 -2.95 33.32 35.94
C PHE A 20 -1.64 33.40 36.76
N ILE A 21 -0.50 33.58 36.10
CA ILE A 21 0.82 33.65 36.77
C ILE A 21 0.97 34.92 37.65
N ARG A 22 0.42 36.06 37.23
CA ARG A 22 0.46 37.32 38.01
C ARG A 22 -0.50 37.32 39.20
N ALA A 23 -1.65 36.67 39.08
CA ALA A 23 -2.63 36.52 40.15
C ALA A 23 -2.15 35.60 41.28
N MET A 24 -1.45 34.52 40.93
CA MET A 24 -1.10 33.45 41.87
C MET A 24 0.11 33.76 42.77
N THR A 25 0.92 34.77 42.43
CA THR A 25 2.20 35.09 43.11
C THR A 25 2.11 36.20 44.18
N THR A 26 0.97 36.90 44.32
CA THR A 26 0.93 38.19 45.06
C THR A 26 -0.04 38.28 46.24
N LEU A 27 -0.73 37.20 46.67
CA LEU A 27 -1.79 37.31 47.69
C LEU A 27 -1.32 36.92 49.11
N THR A 28 -1.31 37.92 50.00
CA THR A 28 -1.34 37.78 51.48
C THR A 28 -2.81 37.86 51.96
N PRO A 29 -3.23 37.06 52.95
CA PRO A 29 -4.64 37.01 53.36
C PRO A 29 -4.96 38.12 54.37
N THR A 30 -5.99 38.92 54.09
CA THR A 30 -6.66 39.77 55.09
C THR A 30 -7.88 39.04 55.66
N PRO A 31 -8.15 39.11 56.97
CA PRO A 31 -9.32 38.45 57.56
C PRO A 31 -10.55 39.34 57.43
N PHE A 32 -11.68 38.76 57.01
CA PHE A 32 -13.01 39.37 57.16
C PHE A 32 -13.95 38.40 57.91
N PRO A 33 -14.93 38.93 58.68
CA PRO A 33 -15.71 38.15 59.62
C PRO A 33 -16.93 37.49 58.96
N LEU A 34 -17.22 36.26 59.41
CA LEU A 34 -18.46 35.53 59.13
C LEU A 34 -19.62 36.10 59.96
N ARG A 35 -20.81 36.27 59.35
CA ARG A 35 -22.06 35.59 59.78
C ARG A 35 -23.28 35.86 58.88
N SER A 36 -24.15 34.83 58.87
CA SER A 36 -25.53 34.69 58.35
C SER A 36 -25.81 34.73 56.83
N ALA A 37 -25.51 33.62 56.13
CA ALA A 37 -26.11 33.26 54.83
C ALA A 37 -26.05 31.74 54.50
N SER A 38 -25.83 30.86 55.49
CA SER A 38 -25.45 29.44 55.26
C SER A 38 -26.50 28.61 54.53
N ASP A 39 -27.79 28.82 54.81
CA ASP A 39 -28.85 27.97 54.29
C ASP A 39 -29.15 28.23 52.80
N CYS A 40 -28.93 29.48 52.34
CA CYS A 40 -29.11 29.86 50.94
C CYS A 40 -28.01 29.27 50.04
N VAL A 41 -26.75 29.32 50.50
CA VAL A 41 -25.60 28.75 49.76
C VAL A 41 -25.67 27.23 49.71
N TYR A 42 -26.08 26.57 50.80
CA TYR A 42 -26.26 25.12 50.83
C TYR A 42 -27.32 24.63 49.83
N LEU A 43 -28.48 25.29 49.77
CA LEU A 43 -29.54 24.93 48.81
C LEU A 43 -29.09 25.13 47.36
N LYS A 44 -28.34 26.20 47.08
CA LYS A 44 -27.77 26.45 45.75
C LYS A 44 -26.68 25.44 45.37
N ASN A 45 -25.81 25.07 46.31
CA ASN A 45 -24.83 23.99 46.10
C ASN A 45 -25.51 22.65 45.78
N ARG A 46 -26.66 22.35 46.42
CA ARG A 46 -27.45 21.15 46.12
C ARG A 46 -28.10 21.20 44.73
N GLU A 47 -28.56 22.37 44.29
CA GLU A 47 -29.09 22.60 42.93
C GLU A 47 -28.01 22.38 41.86
N ILE A 48 -26.80 22.89 42.10
CA ILE A 48 -25.62 22.70 41.24
C ILE A 48 -25.25 21.21 41.18
N ASP A 49 -25.09 20.53 42.34
CA ASP A 49 -24.77 19.10 42.42
C ASP A 49 -25.82 18.22 41.72
N THR A 50 -27.11 18.54 41.88
CA THR A 50 -28.20 17.81 41.22
C THR A 50 -28.13 17.98 39.70
N SER A 51 -27.77 19.17 39.21
CA SER A 51 -27.61 19.44 37.78
C SER A 51 -26.40 18.71 37.19
N ILE A 52 -25.29 18.65 37.93
CA ILE A 52 -24.09 17.89 37.56
C ILE A 52 -24.40 16.39 37.48
N LYS A 53 -25.08 15.83 38.48
CA LYS A 53 -25.48 14.41 38.49
C LYS A 53 -26.42 14.01 37.35
N ARG A 54 -27.18 14.97 36.81
CA ARG A 54 -28.02 14.80 35.61
C ARG A 54 -27.25 14.99 34.29
N GLY A 55 -25.95 15.28 34.34
CA GLY A 55 -25.11 15.50 33.16
C GLY A 55 -25.30 16.87 32.49
N ASN A 56 -26.06 17.79 33.09
CA ASN A 56 -26.36 19.09 32.49
C ASN A 56 -25.42 20.18 33.03
N LEU A 57 -24.23 20.24 32.46
CA LEU A 57 -23.18 21.20 32.84
C LEU A 57 -23.58 22.66 32.60
N ASN A 58 -24.39 22.95 31.57
CA ASN A 58 -24.84 24.31 31.26
C ASN A 58 -25.80 24.85 32.33
N SER A 59 -26.73 24.03 32.80
CA SER A 59 -27.62 24.40 33.91
C SER A 59 -26.86 24.55 35.23
N ALA A 60 -25.86 23.71 35.48
CA ALA A 60 -24.97 23.86 36.65
C ALA A 60 -24.20 25.19 36.60
N LEU A 61 -23.69 25.57 35.43
CA LEU A 61 -22.96 26.82 35.21
C LEU A 61 -23.86 28.06 35.37
N ALA A 62 -25.10 28.00 34.86
CA ALA A 62 -26.10 29.05 35.08
C ALA A 62 -26.47 29.20 36.56
N ALA A 63 -26.69 28.10 37.28
CA ALA A 63 -26.95 28.11 38.72
C ALA A 63 -25.75 28.66 39.52
N PHE A 64 -24.52 28.35 39.10
CA PHE A 64 -23.29 28.88 39.68
C PHE A 64 -23.19 30.41 39.51
N HIS A 65 -23.46 30.93 38.31
CA HIS A 65 -23.44 32.38 38.06
C HIS A 65 -24.54 33.13 38.82
N ASN A 66 -25.71 32.51 38.99
CA ASN A 66 -26.84 33.06 39.75
C ASN A 66 -26.68 32.93 41.28
N THR A 67 -25.56 32.38 41.77
CA THR A 67 -25.29 32.26 43.20
C THR A 67 -24.47 33.47 43.69
N PRO A 68 -25.04 34.37 44.52
CA PRO A 68 -24.42 35.65 44.89
C PRO A 68 -23.27 35.50 45.91
N LEU A 69 -23.26 34.44 46.70
CA LEU A 69 -22.19 34.11 47.65
C LEU A 69 -21.71 32.69 47.37
N ARG A 70 -20.44 32.55 46.96
CA ARG A 70 -19.83 31.28 46.58
C ARG A 70 -18.83 30.87 47.66
N ASP A 71 -18.92 29.64 48.13
CA ASP A 71 -18.01 29.07 49.11
C ASP A 71 -17.07 28.03 48.48
N THR A 72 -16.19 27.46 49.30
CA THR A 72 -15.26 26.40 48.86
C THR A 72 -15.99 25.20 48.24
N VAL A 73 -17.21 24.88 48.70
CA VAL A 73 -18.00 23.76 48.17
C VAL A 73 -18.55 24.10 46.79
N THR A 74 -19.03 25.33 46.59
CA THR A 74 -19.52 25.82 45.29
C THR A 74 -18.44 25.70 44.20
N TYR A 75 -17.20 26.10 44.50
CA TYR A 75 -16.08 25.97 43.56
C TYR A 75 -15.63 24.51 43.37
N ASN A 76 -15.59 23.71 44.43
CA ASN A 76 -15.23 22.29 44.31
C ASN A 76 -16.19 21.52 43.40
N LEU A 77 -17.50 21.81 43.46
CA LEU A 77 -18.50 21.22 42.57
C LEU A 77 -18.20 21.54 41.10
N MET A 78 -17.85 22.79 40.78
CA MET A 78 -17.51 23.18 39.40
C MET A 78 -16.18 22.59 38.94
N ILE A 79 -15.14 22.62 39.77
CA ILE A 79 -13.83 22.02 39.45
C ILE A 79 -13.98 20.52 39.16
N SER A 80 -14.77 19.80 39.97
CA SER A 80 -15.06 18.39 39.76
C SER A 80 -15.93 18.14 38.53
N ALA A 81 -16.97 18.96 38.30
CA ALA A 81 -17.85 18.84 37.14
C ALA A 81 -17.12 19.02 35.81
N PHE A 82 -16.14 19.93 35.77
CA PHE A 82 -15.33 20.20 34.59
C PHE A 82 -14.01 19.39 34.57
N CYS A 83 -13.92 18.28 35.30
CA CYS A 83 -12.68 17.47 35.36
C CYS A 83 -12.19 16.99 33.98
N ASN A 84 -13.11 16.73 33.04
CA ASN A 84 -12.80 16.34 31.65
C ASN A 84 -12.56 17.56 30.71
N GLN A 85 -12.71 18.79 31.21
CA GLN A 85 -12.42 20.03 30.51
C GLN A 85 -11.38 20.83 31.31
N PRO A 86 -10.09 20.45 31.24
CA PRO A 86 -9.08 20.87 32.20
C PRO A 86 -8.88 22.39 32.26
N ASN A 87 -9.04 23.09 31.14
CA ASN A 87 -8.96 24.55 31.10
C ASN A 87 -10.09 25.25 31.88
N HIS A 88 -11.32 24.72 31.83
CA HIS A 88 -12.45 25.26 32.59
C HIS A 88 -12.31 24.97 34.08
N ALA A 89 -11.87 23.76 34.45
CA ALA A 89 -11.60 23.43 35.85
C ALA A 89 -10.50 24.32 36.46
N LEU A 90 -9.40 24.56 35.72
CA LEU A 90 -8.35 25.47 36.17
C LEU A 90 -8.79 26.94 36.22
N TYR A 91 -9.70 27.36 35.35
CA TYR A 91 -10.32 28.69 35.42
C TYR A 91 -11.07 28.91 36.75
N PHE A 92 -11.95 27.98 37.13
CA PHE A 92 -12.68 28.08 38.39
C PHE A 92 -11.75 28.03 39.61
N TYR A 93 -10.68 27.24 39.55
CA TYR A 93 -9.65 27.23 40.59
C TYR A 93 -8.90 28.57 40.69
N ALA A 94 -8.59 29.20 39.55
CA ALA A 94 -7.96 30.52 39.51
C ALA A 94 -8.88 31.61 40.09
N GLU A 95 -10.16 31.60 39.71
CA GLU A 95 -11.19 32.54 40.22
C GLU A 95 -11.34 32.40 41.75
N MET A 96 -11.41 31.17 42.25
CA MET A 96 -11.45 30.88 43.70
C MET A 96 -10.25 31.50 44.44
N GLY A 97 -9.05 31.33 43.89
CA GLY A 97 -7.82 31.89 44.46
C GLY A 97 -7.77 33.43 44.41
N LEU A 98 -8.26 34.03 43.33
CA LEU A 98 -8.36 35.49 43.17
C LEU A 98 -9.31 36.13 44.19
N LEU A 99 -10.39 35.44 44.53
CA LEU A 99 -11.38 35.89 45.53
C LEU A 99 -10.93 35.63 46.97
N GLY A 100 -9.74 35.06 47.19
CA GLY A 100 -9.21 34.76 48.52
C GLY A 100 -9.95 33.65 49.25
N ILE A 101 -10.74 32.83 48.55
CA ILE A 101 -11.47 31.70 49.13
C ILE A 101 -10.46 30.58 49.39
N ARG A 102 -10.38 30.11 50.64
CA ARG A 102 -9.40 29.10 51.06
C ARG A 102 -9.61 27.76 50.36
N GLU A 103 -8.52 27.22 49.81
CA GLU A 103 -8.47 25.87 49.27
C GLU A 103 -8.66 24.81 50.36
N SER A 104 -9.39 23.76 50.01
CA SER A 104 -9.57 22.57 50.85
C SER A 104 -8.77 21.39 50.28
N ALA A 105 -8.63 20.31 51.08
CA ALA A 105 -8.02 19.07 50.62
C ALA A 105 -8.72 18.49 49.37
N THR A 106 -10.04 18.61 49.28
CA THR A 106 -10.83 18.20 48.10
C THR A 106 -10.58 19.11 46.90
N THR A 107 -10.37 20.41 47.11
CA THR A 107 -9.98 21.35 46.04
C THR A 107 -8.65 20.92 45.43
N LEU A 108 -7.62 20.76 46.28
CA LEU A 108 -6.25 20.47 45.84
C LEU A 108 -6.15 19.10 45.17
N SER A 109 -6.76 18.05 45.75
CA SER A 109 -6.78 16.71 45.14
C SER A 109 -7.49 16.69 43.78
N SER A 110 -8.63 17.40 43.63
CA SER A 110 -9.36 17.47 42.36
C SER A 110 -8.55 18.20 41.29
N VAL A 111 -7.90 19.31 41.63
CA VAL A 111 -7.06 20.07 40.67
C VAL A 111 -5.81 19.27 40.28
N ILE A 112 -5.18 18.54 41.22
CA ILE A 112 -4.06 17.65 40.91
C ILE A 112 -4.51 16.53 39.96
N ALA A 113 -5.69 15.94 40.17
CA ALA A 113 -6.24 14.93 39.27
C ALA A 113 -6.49 15.48 37.86
N VAL A 114 -7.01 16.71 37.74
CA VAL A 114 -7.16 17.41 36.46
C VAL A 114 -5.80 17.62 35.78
N CYS A 115 -4.78 18.07 36.53
CA CYS A 115 -3.44 18.24 36.00
C CYS A 115 -2.81 16.91 35.56
N THR A 116 -3.09 15.82 36.29
CA THR A 116 -2.62 14.47 35.96
C THR A 116 -3.23 13.99 34.65
N ASN A 117 -4.56 14.05 34.51
CA ASN A 117 -5.27 13.58 33.33
C ASN A 117 -4.97 14.42 32.08
N ALA A 118 -4.70 15.71 32.24
CA ALA A 118 -4.35 16.63 31.15
C ALA A 118 -2.84 16.71 30.86
N ALA A 119 -2.01 15.96 31.58
CA ALA A 119 -0.54 16.02 31.53
C ALA A 119 0.05 17.45 31.75
N PHE A 120 -0.61 18.27 32.57
CA PHE A 120 -0.19 19.63 32.90
C PHE A 120 0.88 19.64 34.00
N PHE A 121 2.12 19.43 33.57
CA PHE A 121 3.26 19.30 34.49
C PHE A 121 3.52 20.56 35.32
N ARG A 122 3.55 21.75 34.68
CA ARG A 122 3.93 23.00 35.37
C ARG A 122 2.89 23.41 36.41
N GLU A 123 1.63 23.34 36.03
CA GLU A 123 0.47 23.66 36.85
C GLU A 123 0.38 22.69 38.03
N GLY A 124 0.58 21.39 37.80
CA GLY A 124 0.61 20.39 38.87
C GLY A 124 1.70 20.64 39.91
N VAL A 125 2.91 21.03 39.49
CA VAL A 125 4.00 21.41 40.42
C VAL A 125 3.66 22.68 41.20
N GLN A 126 3.00 23.67 40.59
CA GLN A 126 2.55 24.87 41.31
C GLN A 126 1.50 24.54 42.38
N VAL A 127 0.58 23.63 42.08
CA VAL A 127 -0.42 23.15 43.04
C VAL A 127 0.26 22.38 44.16
N HIS A 128 1.28 21.55 43.87
CA HIS A 128 2.09 20.89 44.90
C HIS A 128 2.78 21.91 45.83
N CYS A 129 3.36 23.00 45.31
CA CYS A 129 3.90 24.07 46.16
C CYS A 129 2.85 24.69 47.09
N ARG A 130 1.58 24.82 46.63
CA ARG A 130 0.47 25.27 47.49
C ARG A 130 0.09 24.24 48.55
N VAL A 131 0.10 22.95 48.24
CA VAL A 131 -0.09 21.87 49.22
C VAL A 131 0.89 22.03 50.38
N VAL A 132 2.17 22.24 50.08
CA VAL A 132 3.21 22.47 51.09
C VAL A 132 2.96 23.77 51.86
N LYS A 133 2.70 24.89 51.16
CA LYS A 133 2.46 26.20 51.78
C LYS A 133 1.29 26.21 52.77
N PHE A 134 0.22 25.47 52.45
CA PHE A 134 -0.99 25.42 53.27
C PHE A 134 -1.01 24.26 54.26
N GLY A 135 0.07 23.47 54.35
CA GLY A 135 0.21 22.40 55.34
C GLY A 135 -0.64 21.16 55.05
N PHE A 136 -0.97 20.89 53.79
CA PHE A 136 -1.73 19.71 53.38
C PHE A 136 -0.86 18.48 53.05
N SER A 137 0.47 18.55 53.24
CA SER A 137 1.40 17.47 52.87
C SER A 137 1.10 16.13 53.55
N CYS A 138 0.60 16.14 54.79
CA CYS A 138 0.25 14.91 55.52
C CYS A 138 -1.17 14.40 55.23
N ASN A 139 -1.95 15.10 54.39
CA ASN A 139 -3.32 14.70 54.08
C ASN A 139 -3.32 13.56 53.05
N VAL A 140 -3.83 12.38 53.43
CA VAL A 140 -3.80 11.15 52.61
C VAL A 140 -4.46 11.33 51.24
N PHE A 141 -5.54 12.12 51.13
CA PHE A 141 -6.23 12.35 49.85
C PHE A 141 -5.43 13.24 48.91
N VAL A 142 -4.78 14.28 49.44
CA VAL A 142 -3.93 15.18 48.67
C VAL A 142 -2.60 14.50 48.31
N GLY A 143 -1.98 13.82 49.27
CA GLY A 143 -0.75 13.06 49.04
C GLY A 143 -0.95 11.92 48.06
N GLY A 144 -2.05 11.16 48.15
CA GLY A 144 -2.40 10.13 47.16
C GLY A 144 -2.55 10.68 45.75
N ALA A 145 -3.16 11.86 45.60
CA ALA A 145 -3.26 12.55 44.30
C ALA A 145 -1.88 12.99 43.79
N LEU A 146 -0.98 13.47 44.66
CA LEU A 146 0.40 13.83 44.30
C LEU A 146 1.24 12.62 43.90
N VAL A 147 1.14 11.50 44.63
CA VAL A 147 1.78 10.24 44.24
C VAL A 147 1.29 9.81 42.85
N GLY A 148 -0.01 9.90 42.58
CA GLY A 148 -0.60 9.65 41.27
C GLY A 148 -0.10 10.59 40.16
N PHE A 149 0.04 11.87 40.46
CA PHE A 149 0.59 12.85 39.53
C PHE A 149 2.05 12.54 39.16
N TYR A 150 2.92 12.34 40.16
CA TYR A 150 4.34 12.10 39.91
C TYR A 150 4.62 10.73 39.28
N THR A 151 3.82 9.70 39.60
CA THR A 151 3.88 8.41 38.88
C THR A 151 3.50 8.58 37.40
N HIS A 152 2.45 9.34 37.09
CA HIS A 152 2.02 9.56 35.71
C HIS A 152 3.04 10.36 34.87
N VAL A 153 3.73 11.31 35.50
CA VAL A 153 4.79 12.12 34.87
C VAL A 153 6.10 11.32 34.67
N GLY A 154 6.21 10.11 35.24
CA GLY A 154 7.41 9.28 35.15
C GLY A 154 8.49 9.59 36.18
N LEU A 155 8.17 10.36 37.23
CA LEU A 155 9.07 10.69 38.34
C LEU A 155 8.83 9.73 39.52
N GLY A 156 9.02 8.43 39.29
CA GLY A 156 8.71 7.37 40.26
C GLY A 156 9.43 7.50 41.60
N ARG A 157 10.66 8.03 41.62
CA ARG A 157 11.40 8.30 42.87
C ARG A 157 10.73 9.35 43.75
N VAL A 158 10.27 10.45 43.15
CA VAL A 158 9.56 11.52 43.88
C VAL A 158 8.23 11.00 44.41
N ALA A 159 7.54 10.17 43.62
CA ALA A 159 6.31 9.52 44.06
C ALA A 159 6.55 8.57 45.25
N LEU A 160 7.65 7.82 45.26
CA LEU A 160 8.03 6.94 46.37
C LEU A 160 8.37 7.74 47.64
N GLU A 161 9.13 8.83 47.51
CA GLU A 161 9.45 9.72 48.64
C GLU A 161 8.17 10.31 49.27
N LEU A 162 7.26 10.83 48.44
CA LEU A 162 5.96 11.34 48.90
C LEU A 162 5.07 10.24 49.51
N PHE A 163 5.15 9.02 48.99
CA PHE A 163 4.46 7.87 49.55
C PHE A 163 4.99 7.53 50.95
N ASP A 164 6.31 7.56 51.14
CA ASP A 164 6.94 7.25 52.44
C ASP A 164 6.75 8.36 53.49
N GLU A 165 6.56 9.62 53.06
CA GLU A 165 6.26 10.75 53.94
C GLU A 165 4.82 10.75 54.51
N LEU A 166 3.91 9.94 53.95
CA LEU A 166 2.52 9.88 54.41
C LEU A 166 2.37 9.11 55.73
N PRO A 167 1.73 9.71 56.76
CA PRO A 167 1.62 9.11 58.10
C PRO A 167 0.69 7.89 58.13
N GLU A 168 -0.36 7.89 57.31
CA GLU A 168 -1.26 6.75 57.11
C GLU A 168 -1.47 6.51 55.61
N ARG A 169 -1.36 5.25 55.18
CA ARG A 169 -1.44 4.86 53.77
C ARG A 169 -2.55 3.84 53.61
N ASN A 170 -3.70 4.31 53.13
CA ASN A 170 -4.83 3.43 52.83
C ASN A 170 -4.58 2.64 51.54
N LEU A 171 -5.37 1.58 51.32
CA LEU A 171 -5.26 0.69 50.16
C LEU A 171 -5.26 1.43 48.80
N ALA A 172 -5.95 2.57 48.70
CA ALA A 172 -5.98 3.35 47.46
C ALA A 172 -4.60 3.94 47.11
N VAL A 173 -3.88 4.48 48.10
CA VAL A 173 -2.53 5.05 47.88
C VAL A 173 -1.52 3.95 47.51
N TRP A 174 -1.61 2.76 48.13
CA TRP A 174 -0.82 1.57 47.75
C TRP A 174 -1.07 1.18 46.28
N ASN A 175 -2.33 1.09 45.87
CA ASN A 175 -2.71 0.74 44.51
C ASN A 175 -2.29 1.81 43.48
N VAL A 176 -2.30 3.10 43.84
CA VAL A 176 -1.76 4.19 42.98
C VAL A 176 -0.27 4.00 42.75
N MET A 177 0.49 3.65 43.79
CA MET A 177 1.92 3.40 43.64
C MET A 177 2.19 2.16 42.77
N LEU A 178 1.52 1.03 43.06
CA LEU A 178 1.63 -0.19 42.25
C LEU A 178 1.27 0.04 40.77
N ARG A 179 0.26 0.87 40.48
CA ARG A 179 -0.10 1.21 39.09
C ARG A 179 1.05 1.85 38.32
N GLY A 180 1.86 2.67 38.99
CA GLY A 180 2.97 3.43 38.41
C GLY A 180 4.30 2.66 38.35
N LEU A 181 4.40 1.51 39.01
CA LEU A 181 5.58 0.65 38.92
C LEU A 181 5.56 -0.18 37.63
N CYS A 182 6.70 -0.20 36.93
CA CYS A 182 6.87 -0.95 35.68
C CYS A 182 7.66 -2.25 35.85
N ALA A 183 8.59 -2.29 36.82
CA ALA A 183 9.42 -3.46 37.07
C ALA A 183 8.67 -4.53 37.88
N VAL A 184 8.76 -5.80 37.49
CA VAL A 184 8.13 -6.91 38.22
C VAL A 184 8.75 -7.07 39.60
N GLU A 185 10.07 -6.90 39.70
CA GLU A 185 10.82 -6.94 40.96
C GLU A 185 10.31 -5.87 41.93
N ASP A 186 10.14 -4.63 41.46
CA ASP A 186 9.62 -3.54 42.26
C ASP A 186 8.16 -3.80 42.67
N LEU A 187 7.32 -4.28 41.75
CA LEU A 187 5.91 -4.62 42.02
C LEU A 187 5.78 -5.70 43.11
N LEU A 188 6.54 -6.79 43.00
CA LEU A 188 6.51 -7.89 43.96
C LEU A 188 7.16 -7.48 45.30
N GLY A 189 8.21 -6.67 45.26
CA GLY A 189 8.81 -6.07 46.45
C GLY A 189 7.83 -5.17 47.20
N PHE A 190 7.11 -4.32 46.46
CA PHE A 190 6.10 -3.42 47.03
C PHE A 190 4.87 -4.17 47.55
N TYR A 191 4.45 -5.24 46.87
CA TYR A 191 3.43 -6.16 47.37
C TYR A 191 3.85 -6.84 48.67
N SER A 192 5.10 -7.29 48.76
CA SER A 192 5.63 -7.90 49.98
C SER A 192 5.66 -6.89 51.14
N ARG A 193 6.06 -5.64 50.88
CA ARG A 193 6.00 -4.54 51.85
C ARG A 193 4.57 -4.28 52.32
N MET A 194 3.62 -4.19 51.39
CA MET A 194 2.19 -4.00 51.69
C MET A 194 1.65 -5.09 52.64
N ARG A 195 2.03 -6.35 52.40
CA ARG A 195 1.66 -7.50 53.26
C ARG A 195 2.33 -7.43 54.64
N PHE A 196 3.61 -7.06 54.69
CA PHE A 196 4.36 -6.93 55.94
C PHE A 196 3.77 -5.83 56.84
N GLU A 197 3.31 -4.73 56.24
CA GLU A 197 2.63 -3.64 56.95
C GLU A 197 1.15 -3.94 57.27
N GLY A 198 0.67 -5.16 57.02
CA GLY A 198 -0.68 -5.61 57.38
C GLY A 198 -1.80 -5.06 56.51
N VAL A 199 -1.49 -4.54 55.31
CA VAL A 199 -2.50 -4.05 54.38
C VAL A 199 -2.95 -5.18 53.47
N GLU A 200 -4.23 -5.54 53.54
CA GLU A 200 -4.79 -6.63 52.74
C GLU A 200 -4.97 -6.22 51.26
N PRO A 201 -4.42 -7.00 50.30
CA PRO A 201 -4.57 -6.75 48.87
C PRO A 201 -5.99 -7.05 48.39
N ASN A 202 -6.45 -6.31 47.38
CA ASN A 202 -7.74 -6.56 46.73
C ASN A 202 -7.56 -6.96 45.26
N GLY A 203 -8.68 -7.17 44.55
CA GLY A 203 -8.63 -7.55 43.13
C GLY A 203 -7.82 -6.60 42.25
N VAL A 204 -7.92 -5.28 42.50
CA VAL A 204 -7.15 -4.27 41.74
C VAL A 204 -5.64 -4.43 41.97
N THR A 205 -5.21 -4.73 43.20
CA THR A 205 -3.81 -5.03 43.52
C THR A 205 -3.30 -6.19 42.67
N PHE A 206 -4.05 -7.30 42.60
CA PHE A 206 -3.66 -8.46 41.81
C PHE A 206 -3.65 -8.19 40.30
N CYS A 207 -4.59 -7.40 39.78
CA CYS A 207 -4.58 -6.97 38.38
C CYS A 207 -3.27 -6.23 38.01
N TYR A 208 -2.76 -5.34 38.89
CA TYR A 208 -1.49 -4.66 38.62
C TYR A 208 -0.29 -5.61 38.64
N LEU A 209 -0.25 -6.55 39.59
CA LEU A 209 0.81 -7.55 39.67
C LEU A 209 0.82 -8.47 38.44
N LEU A 210 -0.35 -8.99 38.05
CA LEU A 210 -0.51 -9.85 36.88
C LEU A 210 -0.15 -9.11 35.59
N ARG A 211 -0.58 -7.85 35.44
CA ARG A 211 -0.21 -6.99 34.31
C ARG A 211 1.30 -6.78 34.24
N GLY A 212 1.96 -6.50 35.36
CA GLY A 212 3.42 -6.37 35.42
C GLY A 212 4.13 -7.65 34.97
N CYS A 213 3.71 -8.80 35.53
CA CYS A 213 4.26 -10.10 35.16
C CYS A 213 4.04 -10.41 33.67
N GLY A 214 2.87 -10.08 33.13
CA GLY A 214 2.54 -10.27 31.72
C GLY A 214 3.39 -9.38 30.80
N ASN A 215 3.52 -8.08 31.11
CA ASN A 215 4.31 -7.13 30.34
C ASN A 215 5.79 -7.54 30.20
N GLN A 216 6.35 -8.19 31.22
CA GLN A 216 7.74 -8.69 31.20
C GLN A 216 7.85 -10.18 30.90
N ARG A 217 6.74 -10.85 30.55
CA ARG A 217 6.66 -12.29 30.25
C ARG A 217 7.23 -13.20 31.35
N ARG A 218 7.09 -12.78 32.62
CA ARG A 218 7.58 -13.49 33.82
C ARG A 218 6.56 -14.53 34.31
N LEU A 219 6.54 -15.67 33.61
CA LEU A 219 5.55 -16.73 33.82
C LEU A 219 5.61 -17.36 35.22
N HIS A 220 6.81 -17.55 35.78
CA HIS A 220 6.99 -18.22 37.08
C HIS A 220 6.44 -17.35 38.23
N GLU A 221 6.79 -16.07 38.22
CA GLU A 221 6.34 -15.09 39.20
C GLU A 221 4.83 -14.88 39.14
N GLY A 222 4.25 -14.76 37.94
CA GLY A 222 2.82 -14.60 37.79
C GLY A 222 2.02 -15.85 38.20
N LYS A 223 2.57 -17.06 38.06
CA LYS A 223 1.99 -18.29 38.67
C LYS A 223 1.97 -18.21 40.20
N GLY A 224 2.99 -17.63 40.81
CA GLY A 224 3.01 -17.34 42.26
C GLY A 224 1.88 -16.38 42.66
N VAL A 225 1.70 -15.30 41.90
CA VAL A 225 0.59 -14.34 42.10
C VAL A 225 -0.77 -15.02 41.93
N GLN A 226 -0.95 -15.88 40.91
CA GLN A 226 -2.16 -16.68 40.74
C GLN A 226 -2.44 -17.58 41.95
N GLY A 227 -1.42 -18.22 42.53
CA GLY A 227 -1.56 -19.01 43.75
C GLY A 227 -2.15 -18.20 44.91
N CYS A 228 -1.70 -16.94 45.07
CA CYS A 228 -2.27 -16.02 46.05
C CYS A 228 -3.73 -15.67 45.72
N VAL A 229 -4.04 -15.37 44.46
CA VAL A 229 -5.41 -15.06 43.99
C VAL A 229 -6.37 -16.22 44.27
N LEU A 230 -5.94 -17.46 44.00
CA LEU A 230 -6.72 -18.68 44.26
C LEU A 230 -6.96 -18.88 45.77
N LYS A 231 -5.94 -18.66 46.60
CA LYS A 231 -6.05 -18.80 48.07
C LYS A 231 -7.07 -17.81 48.68
N VAL A 232 -7.21 -16.63 48.08
CA VAL A 232 -8.18 -15.60 48.52
C VAL A 232 -9.57 -15.81 47.89
N GLY A 233 -9.71 -16.74 46.94
CA GLY A 233 -10.98 -17.07 46.30
C GLY A 233 -11.46 -16.03 45.27
N LEU A 234 -10.56 -15.18 44.76
CA LEU A 234 -10.95 -14.05 43.90
C LEU A 234 -11.27 -14.44 42.44
N VAL A 235 -10.94 -15.66 42.00
CA VAL A 235 -11.19 -16.09 40.61
C VAL A 235 -12.69 -16.21 40.34
N GLU A 236 -13.45 -16.82 41.26
CA GLU A 236 -14.90 -17.01 41.12
C GLU A 236 -15.67 -15.73 41.47
N SER A 237 -15.19 -14.95 42.43
CA SER A 237 -15.90 -13.78 42.95
C SER A 237 -15.60 -12.46 42.23
N ASN A 238 -14.57 -12.41 41.35
CA ASN A 238 -14.11 -11.16 40.72
C ASN A 238 -13.67 -11.35 39.26
N VAL A 239 -14.59 -11.04 38.33
CA VAL A 239 -14.37 -11.16 36.88
C VAL A 239 -13.16 -10.34 36.38
N PHE A 240 -12.84 -9.20 37.00
CA PHE A 240 -11.68 -8.40 36.60
C PHE A 240 -10.36 -9.12 36.87
N VAL A 241 -10.27 -9.86 37.97
CA VAL A 241 -9.08 -10.65 38.32
C VAL A 241 -8.99 -11.89 37.42
N ALA A 242 -10.11 -12.54 37.15
CA ALA A 242 -10.15 -13.68 36.26
C ALA A 242 -9.73 -13.31 34.82
N ASN A 243 -10.22 -12.18 34.30
CA ASN A 243 -9.78 -11.64 33.00
C ASN A 243 -8.28 -11.27 33.01
N ALA A 244 -7.79 -10.64 34.09
CA ALA A 244 -6.36 -10.33 34.22
C ALA A 244 -5.47 -11.59 34.24
N LEU A 245 -5.97 -12.73 34.72
CA LEU A 245 -5.25 -14.02 34.63
C LEU A 245 -5.20 -14.54 33.19
N VAL A 246 -6.29 -14.44 32.42
CA VAL A 246 -6.31 -14.79 31.00
C VAL A 246 -5.30 -13.93 30.23
N ASP A 247 -5.33 -12.62 30.43
CA ASP A 247 -4.39 -11.68 29.79
C ASP A 247 -2.93 -11.94 30.19
N PHE A 248 -2.66 -12.26 31.45
CA PHE A 248 -1.33 -12.61 31.92
C PHE A 248 -0.77 -13.85 31.20
N TYR A 249 -1.56 -14.93 31.15
CA TYR A 249 -1.15 -16.16 30.49
C TYR A 249 -1.00 -15.95 28.98
N SER A 250 -1.89 -15.14 28.38
CA SER A 250 -1.77 -14.70 26.99
C SER A 250 -0.42 -14.03 26.72
N ALA A 251 -0.10 -13.00 27.49
CA ALA A 251 1.11 -12.20 27.30
C ALA A 251 2.39 -13.02 27.49
N CYS A 252 2.34 -14.08 28.32
CA CYS A 252 3.43 -15.02 28.51
C CYS A 252 3.49 -16.15 27.46
N GLY A 253 2.58 -16.18 26.47
CA GLY A 253 2.52 -17.24 25.44
C GLY A 253 2.05 -18.61 25.94
N CYS A 254 1.45 -18.68 27.13
CA CYS A 254 1.04 -19.94 27.74
C CYS A 254 -0.46 -20.20 27.48
N LEU A 255 -0.75 -20.71 26.28
CA LEU A 255 -2.10 -21.01 25.77
C LEU A 255 -2.92 -21.90 26.70
N VAL A 256 -2.32 -22.97 27.22
CA VAL A 256 -2.99 -23.92 28.14
C VAL A 256 -3.45 -23.23 29.42
N GLY A 257 -2.62 -22.31 29.95
CA GLY A 257 -2.96 -21.53 31.14
C GLY A 257 -4.09 -20.54 30.87
N ALA A 258 -4.03 -19.84 29.74
CA ALA A 258 -5.07 -18.90 29.33
C ALA A 258 -6.44 -19.60 29.17
N ARG A 259 -6.47 -20.76 28.49
CA ARG A 259 -7.70 -21.54 28.30
C ARG A 259 -8.29 -22.03 29.62
N LYS A 260 -7.46 -22.57 30.53
CA LYS A 260 -7.91 -23.03 31.85
C LYS A 260 -8.50 -21.89 32.69
N CYS A 261 -7.84 -20.73 32.71
CA CYS A 261 -8.35 -19.56 33.42
C CYS A 261 -9.66 -19.06 32.81
N PHE A 262 -9.79 -19.10 31.48
CA PHE A 262 -11.02 -18.73 30.80
C PHE A 262 -12.18 -19.69 31.10
N GLU A 263 -11.93 -21.00 31.05
CA GLU A 263 -12.92 -22.03 31.38
C GLU A 263 -13.44 -21.88 32.81
N ALA A 264 -12.57 -21.49 33.75
CA ALA A 264 -12.92 -21.25 35.16
C ALA A 264 -13.81 -20.01 35.41
N ILE A 265 -14.01 -19.13 34.42
CA ILE A 265 -14.92 -17.99 34.54
C ILE A 265 -16.37 -18.47 34.42
N GLU A 266 -17.17 -18.33 35.47
CA GLU A 266 -18.58 -18.73 35.47
C GLU A 266 -19.41 -17.91 34.48
N ASN A 267 -19.32 -16.59 34.55
CA ASN A 267 -20.03 -15.65 33.67
C ASN A 267 -19.03 -14.91 32.78
N LYS A 268 -18.78 -15.45 31.60
CA LYS A 268 -17.84 -14.90 30.60
C LYS A 268 -18.41 -13.62 30.00
N ASP A 269 -17.67 -12.52 30.10
CA ASP A 269 -18.02 -11.25 29.48
C ASP A 269 -17.27 -11.06 28.15
N VAL A 270 -17.60 -9.99 27.43
CA VAL A 270 -16.96 -9.65 26.14
C VAL A 270 -15.43 -9.54 26.28
N ILE A 271 -14.93 -9.06 27.43
CA ILE A 271 -13.49 -8.94 27.69
C ILE A 271 -12.84 -10.33 27.73
N SER A 272 -13.40 -11.27 28.48
CA SER A 272 -12.89 -12.64 28.58
C SER A 272 -12.78 -13.34 27.22
N TRP A 273 -13.81 -13.22 26.38
CA TRP A 273 -13.84 -13.80 25.03
C TRP A 273 -12.83 -13.12 24.11
N ASN A 274 -12.76 -11.79 24.13
CA ASN A 274 -11.82 -11.03 23.31
C ASN A 274 -10.38 -11.41 23.62
N SER A 275 -10.03 -11.51 24.91
CA SER A 275 -8.70 -11.92 25.35
C SER A 275 -8.34 -13.28 24.76
N LEU A 276 -9.24 -14.27 24.85
CA LEU A 276 -8.98 -15.61 24.33
C LEU A 276 -8.81 -15.65 22.79
N VAL A 277 -9.68 -14.95 22.04
CA VAL A 277 -9.54 -14.81 20.58
C VAL A 277 -8.21 -14.17 20.21
N CYS A 278 -7.82 -13.10 20.90
CA CYS A 278 -6.53 -12.44 20.66
C CYS A 278 -5.35 -13.35 20.94
N VAL A 279 -5.38 -14.18 21.99
CA VAL A 279 -4.26 -15.10 22.28
C VAL A 279 -4.05 -16.07 21.12
N TYR A 280 -5.13 -16.71 20.67
CA TYR A 280 -5.04 -17.67 19.58
C TYR A 280 -4.61 -16.99 18.28
N ALA A 281 -5.12 -15.79 18.01
CA ALA A 281 -4.72 -15.00 16.85
C ALA A 281 -3.26 -14.51 16.91
N GLU A 282 -2.71 -14.17 18.07
CA GLU A 282 -1.31 -13.75 18.24
C GLU A 282 -0.33 -14.93 18.12
N ASN A 283 -0.79 -16.17 18.32
CA ASN A 283 0.03 -17.40 18.22
C ASN A 283 -0.20 -18.16 16.91
N ASP A 284 -0.79 -17.51 15.90
CA ASP A 284 -1.05 -18.06 14.56
C ASP A 284 -1.93 -19.33 14.52
N LEU A 285 -2.79 -19.51 15.54
CA LEU A 285 -3.73 -20.63 15.65
C LEU A 285 -5.10 -20.25 15.09
N LEU A 286 -5.22 -20.32 13.76
CA LEU A 286 -6.39 -19.87 13.01
C LEU A 286 -7.69 -20.62 13.38
N CYS A 287 -7.64 -21.95 13.45
CA CYS A 287 -8.84 -22.76 13.69
C CYS A 287 -9.44 -22.48 15.08
N GLU A 288 -8.58 -22.45 16.10
CA GLU A 288 -8.95 -22.19 17.48
C GLU A 288 -9.45 -20.76 17.67
N ALA A 289 -8.82 -19.78 17.03
CA ALA A 289 -9.25 -18.39 17.07
C ALA A 289 -10.66 -18.22 16.48
N LEU A 290 -10.94 -18.87 15.35
CA LEU A 290 -12.26 -18.84 14.69
C LEU A 290 -13.31 -19.62 15.47
N GLU A 291 -12.96 -20.75 16.09
CA GLU A 291 -13.86 -21.51 16.94
C GLU A 291 -14.33 -20.66 18.13
N VAL A 292 -13.39 -20.06 18.87
CA VAL A 292 -13.70 -19.19 20.02
C VAL A 292 -14.50 -17.96 19.57
N PHE A 293 -14.16 -17.36 18.43
CA PHE A 293 -14.89 -16.22 17.86
C PHE A 293 -16.34 -16.60 17.51
N SER A 294 -16.54 -17.77 16.89
CA SER A 294 -17.87 -18.27 16.53
C SER A 294 -18.71 -18.56 17.76
N VAL A 295 -18.13 -19.20 18.79
CA VAL A 295 -18.84 -19.45 20.05
C VAL A 295 -19.19 -18.14 20.76
N MET A 296 -18.28 -17.16 20.79
CA MET A 296 -18.56 -15.82 21.32
C MET A 296 -19.81 -15.20 20.68
N GLN A 297 -19.91 -15.25 19.34
CA GLN A 297 -21.06 -14.73 18.59
C GLN A 297 -22.34 -15.52 18.87
N MET A 298 -22.27 -16.86 18.95
CA MET A 298 -23.45 -17.71 19.27
C MET A 298 -24.04 -17.41 20.65
N TRP A 299 -23.22 -17.04 21.62
CA TRP A 299 -23.65 -16.62 22.96
C TRP A 299 -24.15 -15.18 23.01
N GLY A 300 -24.26 -14.50 21.86
CA GLY A 300 -24.79 -13.14 21.75
C GLY A 300 -23.81 -12.04 22.17
N HIS A 301 -22.53 -12.36 22.35
CA HIS A 301 -21.51 -11.37 22.68
C HIS A 301 -21.01 -10.68 21.42
N ARG A 302 -21.08 -9.34 21.41
CA ARG A 302 -20.59 -8.53 20.29
C ARG A 302 -19.04 -8.50 20.29
N PRO A 303 -18.38 -8.91 19.19
CA PRO A 303 -16.93 -8.78 19.06
C PRO A 303 -16.45 -7.34 19.22
N SER A 304 -15.29 -7.17 19.85
CA SER A 304 -14.64 -5.87 19.92
C SER A 304 -13.76 -5.58 18.69
N VAL A 305 -13.41 -4.30 18.51
CA VAL A 305 -12.38 -3.86 17.56
C VAL A 305 -11.08 -4.66 17.73
N ARG A 306 -10.67 -4.94 18.99
CA ARG A 306 -9.43 -5.68 19.27
C ARG A 306 -9.45 -7.09 18.69
N SER A 307 -10.58 -7.80 18.84
CA SER A 307 -10.72 -9.17 18.31
C SER A 307 -10.77 -9.20 16.79
N LEU A 308 -11.49 -8.26 16.17
CA LEU A 308 -11.57 -8.15 14.71
C LEU A 308 -10.19 -7.82 14.11
N VAL A 309 -9.46 -6.85 14.67
CA VAL A 309 -8.09 -6.52 14.23
C VAL A 309 -7.15 -7.71 14.43
N GLY A 310 -7.23 -8.41 15.57
CA GLY A 310 -6.43 -9.61 15.82
C GLY A 310 -6.64 -10.69 14.76
N LEU A 311 -7.90 -10.98 14.44
CA LEU A 311 -8.27 -11.96 13.41
C LEU A 311 -7.89 -11.51 11.99
N LEU A 312 -8.08 -10.23 11.64
CA LEU A 312 -7.65 -9.70 10.33
C LEU A 312 -6.12 -9.78 10.17
N ASN A 313 -5.36 -9.45 11.21
CA ASN A 313 -3.91 -9.58 11.21
C ASN A 313 -3.46 -11.04 11.11
N LEU A 314 -4.21 -11.96 11.73
CA LEU A 314 -3.97 -13.40 11.60
C LEU A 314 -4.18 -13.87 10.15
N CYS A 315 -5.28 -13.47 9.51
CA CYS A 315 -5.52 -13.74 8.08
C CYS A 315 -4.41 -13.13 7.20
N SER A 316 -4.00 -11.90 7.52
CA SER A 316 -2.92 -11.18 6.84
C SER A 316 -1.58 -11.93 6.89
N ARG A 317 -1.24 -12.55 8.03
CA ARG A 317 -0.01 -13.36 8.19
C ARG A 317 -0.12 -14.76 7.58
N SER A 318 -1.29 -15.39 7.68
CA SER A 318 -1.53 -16.75 7.15
C SER A 318 -1.84 -16.79 5.65
N GLY A 319 -2.20 -15.65 5.04
CA GLY A 319 -2.60 -15.57 3.63
C GLY A 319 -4.03 -16.06 3.36
N GLU A 320 -4.84 -16.22 4.40
CA GLU A 320 -6.19 -16.81 4.32
C GLU A 320 -7.25 -15.78 3.92
N LEU A 321 -7.25 -15.40 2.63
CA LEU A 321 -8.13 -14.37 2.07
C LEU A 321 -9.63 -14.66 2.27
N CYS A 322 -10.04 -15.93 2.17
CA CYS A 322 -11.46 -16.31 2.32
C CYS A 322 -11.97 -16.01 3.73
N VAL A 323 -11.18 -16.36 4.75
CA VAL A 323 -11.50 -16.07 6.15
C VAL A 323 -11.47 -14.55 6.39
N GLY A 324 -10.48 -13.85 5.83
CA GLY A 324 -10.42 -12.38 5.87
C GLY A 324 -11.68 -11.71 5.31
N LYS A 325 -12.22 -12.19 4.19
CA LYS A 325 -13.48 -11.71 3.59
C LYS A 325 -14.69 -11.99 4.50
N MET A 326 -14.72 -13.13 5.20
CA MET A 326 -15.78 -13.43 6.18
C MET A 326 -15.74 -12.45 7.35
N ILE A 327 -14.56 -12.22 7.93
CA ILE A 327 -14.39 -11.26 9.04
C ILE A 327 -14.74 -9.84 8.59
N HIS A 328 -14.39 -9.46 7.36
CA HIS A 328 -14.78 -8.17 6.80
C HIS A 328 -16.32 -8.02 6.68
N CYS A 329 -17.03 -9.07 6.28
CA CYS A 329 -18.50 -9.05 6.30
C CYS A 329 -19.04 -8.82 7.72
N ASP A 330 -18.42 -9.41 8.74
CA ASP A 330 -18.81 -9.18 10.14
C ASP A 330 -18.47 -7.77 10.61
N VAL A 331 -17.33 -7.21 10.20
CA VAL A 331 -16.97 -5.79 10.44
C VAL A 331 -18.07 -4.86 9.92
N MET A 332 -18.53 -5.08 8.68
CA MET A 332 -19.61 -4.28 8.07
C MET A 332 -20.95 -4.45 8.80
N LYS A 333 -21.35 -5.70 9.10
CA LYS A 333 -22.61 -5.97 9.85
C LYS A 333 -22.62 -5.31 11.23
N LEU A 334 -21.44 -5.19 11.85
CA LEU A 334 -21.27 -4.58 13.16
C LEU A 334 -21.05 -3.06 13.11
N GLY A 335 -20.94 -2.46 11.91
CA GLY A 335 -20.72 -1.02 11.70
C GLY A 335 -19.35 -0.52 12.17
N PHE A 336 -18.33 -1.38 12.16
CA PHE A 336 -16.96 -0.99 12.53
C PHE A 336 -16.11 -0.50 11.35
N ASP A 337 -16.62 -0.64 10.13
CA ASP A 337 -16.02 -0.19 8.88
C ASP A 337 -15.90 1.34 8.79
N GLU A 338 -16.87 2.09 9.29
CA GLU A 338 -16.80 3.56 9.35
C GLU A 338 -16.27 4.10 10.69
N GLY A 339 -16.47 3.35 11.78
CA GLY A 339 -16.28 3.84 13.14
C GLY A 339 -14.90 3.63 13.76
N SER A 340 -14.00 2.86 13.12
CA SER A 340 -12.70 2.50 13.72
C SER A 340 -11.56 2.46 12.70
N VAL A 341 -10.66 3.46 12.80
CA VAL A 341 -9.43 3.56 12.00
C VAL A 341 -8.57 2.31 12.08
N HIS A 342 -8.49 1.69 13.27
CA HIS A 342 -7.71 0.45 13.46
C HIS A 342 -8.26 -0.74 12.66
N VAL A 343 -9.58 -0.79 12.43
CA VAL A 343 -10.20 -1.86 11.64
C VAL A 343 -9.99 -1.57 10.16
N GLN A 344 -10.15 -0.30 9.75
CA GLN A 344 -9.90 0.15 8.38
C GLN A 344 -8.47 -0.15 7.93
N SER A 345 -7.47 0.22 8.74
CA SER A 345 -6.06 -0.06 8.45
C SER A 345 -5.76 -1.56 8.41
N ALA A 346 -6.35 -2.35 9.33
CA ALA A 346 -6.18 -3.80 9.37
C ALA A 346 -6.84 -4.51 8.17
N LEU A 347 -7.96 -4.00 7.65
CA LEU A 347 -8.59 -4.52 6.44
C LEU A 347 -7.73 -4.29 5.20
N ILE A 348 -7.20 -3.07 5.04
CA ILE A 348 -6.28 -2.72 3.95
C ILE A 348 -5.07 -3.65 3.98
N ASP A 349 -4.43 -3.79 5.15
CA ASP A 349 -3.25 -4.66 5.32
C ASP A 349 -3.58 -6.16 5.16
N MET A 350 -4.77 -6.61 5.56
CA MET A 350 -5.22 -7.98 5.34
C MET A 350 -5.34 -8.30 3.85
N TYR A 351 -6.07 -7.47 3.10
CA TYR A 351 -6.20 -7.65 1.66
C TYR A 351 -4.85 -7.53 0.95
N GLY A 352 -4.06 -6.52 1.30
CA GLY A 352 -2.74 -6.27 0.73
C GLY A 352 -1.76 -7.44 0.93
N LYS A 353 -1.61 -7.94 2.17
CA LYS A 353 -0.71 -9.09 2.44
C LYS A 353 -1.25 -10.41 1.89
N CYS A 354 -2.57 -10.54 1.70
CA CYS A 354 -3.16 -11.67 0.98
C CYS A 354 -3.07 -11.55 -0.55
N ARG A 355 -2.29 -10.58 -1.08
CA ARG A 355 -2.09 -10.30 -2.51
C ARG A 355 -3.36 -9.89 -3.27
N ASP A 356 -4.40 -9.43 -2.57
CA ASP A 356 -5.63 -8.86 -3.15
C ASP A 356 -5.55 -7.33 -3.09
N ILE A 357 -4.72 -6.72 -3.96
CA ILE A 357 -4.51 -5.27 -4.00
C ILE A 357 -5.79 -4.52 -4.36
N GLU A 358 -6.62 -5.07 -5.25
CA GLU A 358 -7.91 -4.49 -5.61
C GLU A 358 -8.82 -4.35 -4.39
N GLY A 359 -8.92 -5.41 -3.57
CA GLY A 359 -9.66 -5.37 -2.30
C GLY A 359 -9.11 -4.32 -1.33
N SER A 360 -7.79 -4.21 -1.23
CA SER A 360 -7.11 -3.22 -0.38
C SER A 360 -7.42 -1.78 -0.82
N VAL A 361 -7.31 -1.49 -2.13
CA VAL A 361 -7.64 -0.19 -2.71
C VAL A 361 -9.13 0.12 -2.58
N ALA A 362 -10.01 -0.86 -2.79
CA ALA A 362 -11.45 -0.68 -2.66
C ALA A 362 -11.86 -0.28 -1.23
N VAL A 363 -11.30 -0.92 -0.21
CA VAL A 363 -11.52 -0.53 1.20
C VAL A 363 -11.04 0.91 1.43
N PHE A 364 -9.85 1.27 0.93
CA PHE A 364 -9.28 2.61 1.08
C PHE A 364 -10.11 3.69 0.36
N GLU A 365 -10.61 3.41 -0.85
CA GLU A 365 -11.44 4.35 -1.62
C GLU A 365 -12.80 4.60 -0.95
N CYS A 366 -13.34 3.60 -0.24
CA CYS A 366 -14.62 3.72 0.47
C CYS A 366 -14.53 4.49 1.80
N LEU A 367 -13.32 4.85 2.26
CA LEU A 367 -13.17 5.56 3.54
C LEU A 367 -13.72 7.00 3.45
N PRO A 368 -14.62 7.41 4.37
CA PRO A 368 -15.18 8.77 4.37
C PRO A 368 -14.12 9.82 4.72
N LYS A 369 -13.12 9.44 5.52
CA LYS A 369 -11.94 10.25 5.85
C LYS A 369 -10.73 9.34 5.91
N ARG A 370 -9.77 9.57 5.03
CA ARG A 370 -8.50 8.82 5.02
C ARG A 370 -7.58 9.37 6.09
N THR A 371 -7.00 8.48 6.89
CA THR A 371 -6.04 8.82 7.94
C THR A 371 -4.64 8.36 7.56
N LEU A 372 -3.63 8.88 8.25
CA LEU A 372 -2.23 8.51 8.08
C LEU A 372 -2.02 6.98 8.14
N GLU A 373 -2.69 6.31 9.09
CA GLU A 373 -2.59 4.85 9.27
C GLU A 373 -3.10 4.08 8.04
N CYS A 374 -4.18 4.54 7.43
CA CYS A 374 -4.74 3.93 6.22
C CYS A 374 -3.84 4.16 5.01
N PHE A 375 -3.29 5.37 4.85
CA PHE A 375 -2.30 5.67 3.81
C PHE A 375 -1.06 4.77 3.95
N ASN A 376 -0.46 4.72 5.15
CA ASN A 376 0.72 3.90 5.41
C ASN A 376 0.45 2.39 5.17
N SER A 377 -0.74 1.91 5.55
CA SER A 377 -1.14 0.50 5.31
C SER A 377 -1.27 0.19 3.82
N LEU A 378 -1.87 1.09 3.04
CA LEU A 378 -2.01 0.90 1.59
C LEU A 378 -0.66 1.03 0.88
N MET A 379 0.16 2.03 1.25
CA MET A 379 1.51 2.20 0.70
C MET A 379 2.39 0.98 0.97
N THR A 380 2.33 0.42 2.17
CA THR A 380 3.05 -0.82 2.51
C THR A 380 2.56 -2.00 1.70
N SER A 381 1.24 -2.09 1.47
CA SER A 381 0.62 -3.15 0.67
C SER A 381 1.03 -3.06 -0.80
N LEU A 382 0.95 -1.87 -1.40
CA LEU A 382 1.38 -1.59 -2.78
C LEU A 382 2.88 -1.89 -2.96
N SER A 383 3.72 -1.44 -2.01
CA SER A 383 5.16 -1.71 -2.05
C SER A 383 5.51 -3.19 -1.98
N ARG A 384 4.66 -4.05 -1.39
CA ARG A 384 4.89 -5.50 -1.31
C ARG A 384 4.44 -6.25 -2.57
N CYS A 385 3.51 -5.67 -3.32
CA CYS A 385 3.02 -6.23 -4.58
C CYS A 385 3.75 -5.61 -5.79
N ASP A 386 4.95 -5.06 -5.57
CA ASP A 386 5.81 -4.42 -6.57
C ASP A 386 5.15 -3.29 -7.40
N ALA A 387 4.02 -2.75 -6.91
CA ALA A 387 3.32 -1.60 -7.46
C ALA A 387 3.95 -0.29 -6.96
N VAL A 388 5.24 -0.10 -7.25
CA VAL A 388 6.06 0.99 -6.69
C VAL A 388 5.67 2.38 -7.20
N ASP A 389 5.15 2.49 -8.42
CA ASP A 389 4.70 3.77 -8.97
C ASP A 389 3.44 4.28 -8.23
N ASP A 390 2.50 3.38 -7.93
CA ASP A 390 1.27 3.69 -7.19
C ASP A 390 1.57 4.21 -5.77
N VAL A 391 2.67 3.78 -5.14
CA VAL A 391 3.11 4.31 -3.83
C VAL A 391 3.46 5.79 -3.92
N VAL A 392 4.10 6.22 -5.01
CA VAL A 392 4.49 7.62 -5.23
C VAL A 392 3.26 8.47 -5.54
N GLU A 393 2.33 7.96 -6.34
CA GLU A 393 1.05 8.63 -6.59
C GLU A 393 0.22 8.79 -5.31
N LEU A 394 0.19 7.74 -4.48
CA LEU A 394 -0.52 7.75 -3.21
C LEU A 394 0.09 8.75 -2.21
N PHE A 395 1.41 8.92 -2.23
CA PHE A 395 2.07 9.99 -1.48
C PHE A 395 1.64 11.39 -1.96
N GLY A 396 1.53 11.59 -3.27
CA GLY A 396 0.99 12.84 -3.84
C GLY A 396 -0.43 13.13 -3.33
N LEU A 397 -1.31 12.13 -3.40
CA LEU A 397 -2.68 12.23 -2.89
C LEU A 397 -2.73 12.56 -1.39
N MET A 398 -1.86 11.94 -0.60
CA MET A 398 -1.76 12.20 0.85
C MET A 398 -1.42 13.67 1.14
N VAL A 399 -0.47 14.22 0.39
CA VAL A 399 -0.07 15.63 0.52
C VAL A 399 -1.19 16.56 0.06
N ASP A 400 -1.88 16.24 -1.03
CA ASP A 400 -3.00 17.02 -1.56
C ASP A 400 -4.20 17.05 -0.61
N GLU A 401 -4.47 15.94 0.09
CA GLU A 401 -5.50 15.85 1.14
C GLU A 401 -5.08 16.50 2.47
N GLY A 402 -3.85 17.02 2.55
CA GLY A 402 -3.32 17.70 3.75
C GLY A 402 -3.01 16.76 4.91
N VAL A 403 -2.83 15.46 4.65
CA VAL A 403 -2.38 14.49 5.65
C VAL A 403 -0.87 14.59 5.78
N VAL A 404 -0.36 14.81 7.00
CA VAL A 404 1.07 15.04 7.25
C VAL A 404 1.85 13.71 7.19
N PRO A 405 2.84 13.57 6.28
CA PRO A 405 3.72 12.39 6.24
C PRO A 405 4.52 12.18 7.52
N ASP A 406 4.62 10.91 7.94
CA ASP A 406 5.48 10.49 9.05
C ASP A 406 6.75 9.79 8.55
N GLU A 407 7.55 9.26 9.48
CA GLU A 407 8.78 8.53 9.16
C GLU A 407 8.54 7.29 8.30
N VAL A 408 7.42 6.58 8.53
CA VAL A 408 7.04 5.37 7.78
C VAL A 408 6.63 5.74 6.36
N THR A 409 5.84 6.79 6.19
CA THR A 409 5.46 7.34 4.90
C THR A 409 6.71 7.69 4.09
N LEU A 410 7.61 8.52 4.66
CA LEU A 410 8.80 8.99 3.94
C LEU A 410 9.75 7.84 3.60
N SER A 411 9.99 6.92 4.53
CA SER A 411 10.86 5.75 4.31
C SER A 411 10.32 4.88 3.17
N THR A 412 9.00 4.66 3.11
CA THR A 412 8.33 3.85 2.10
C THR A 412 8.33 4.54 0.73
N THR A 413 8.00 5.83 0.66
CA THR A 413 8.03 6.61 -0.59
C THR A 413 9.45 6.71 -1.16
N LEU A 414 10.46 6.95 -0.32
CA LEU A 414 11.86 7.01 -0.75
C LEU A 414 12.32 5.68 -1.34
N LYS A 415 11.95 4.57 -0.71
CA LYS A 415 12.26 3.24 -1.22
C LYS A 415 11.58 2.99 -2.56
N ALA A 416 10.30 3.31 -2.68
CA ALA A 416 9.55 3.21 -3.93
C ALA A 416 10.17 4.06 -5.05
N LEU A 417 10.48 5.33 -4.79
CA LEU A 417 11.16 6.24 -5.74
C LEU A 417 12.53 5.73 -6.19
N SER A 418 13.24 5.00 -5.34
CA SER A 418 14.57 4.49 -5.65
C SER A 418 14.57 3.26 -6.56
N VAL A 419 13.43 2.55 -6.64
CA VAL A 419 13.26 1.31 -7.41
C VAL A 419 12.37 1.52 -8.64
N SER A 420 11.46 2.49 -8.59
CA SER A 420 10.52 2.83 -9.66
C SER A 420 11.22 3.19 -10.97
N ALA A 421 10.63 2.76 -12.10
CA ALA A 421 11.04 3.14 -13.44
C ALA A 421 10.83 4.65 -13.74
N SER A 422 9.89 5.29 -13.03
CA SER A 422 9.67 6.74 -13.03
C SER A 422 10.49 7.47 -11.94
N GLY A 423 11.39 6.74 -11.25
CA GLY A 423 12.22 7.23 -10.17
C GLY A 423 12.97 8.51 -10.53
N SER A 424 12.91 9.49 -9.62
CA SER A 424 13.55 10.80 -9.81
C SER A 424 14.54 11.07 -8.69
N PHE A 425 15.80 11.26 -9.06
CA PHE A 425 16.83 11.79 -8.15
C PHE A 425 16.39 13.11 -7.52
N MET A 426 15.74 13.99 -8.30
CA MET A 426 15.17 15.24 -7.81
C MET A 426 14.05 15.00 -6.80
N GLY A 427 13.19 14.01 -7.03
CA GLY A 427 12.15 13.59 -6.08
C GLY A 427 12.76 13.16 -4.73
N SER A 428 13.84 12.38 -4.77
CA SER A 428 14.58 11.98 -3.55
C SER A 428 15.18 13.17 -2.82
N GLN A 429 15.72 14.17 -3.55
CA GLN A 429 16.21 15.43 -2.95
C GLN A 429 15.10 16.27 -2.31
N LEU A 430 13.91 16.34 -2.94
CA LEU A 430 12.77 17.06 -2.38
C LEU A 430 12.29 16.40 -1.08
N LEU A 431 12.18 15.08 -1.04
CA LEU A 431 11.85 14.34 0.19
C LEU A 431 12.93 14.48 1.27
N HIS A 432 14.21 14.52 0.89
CA HIS A 432 15.29 14.81 1.83
C HIS A 432 15.14 16.22 2.44
N CYS A 433 14.87 17.24 1.62
CA CYS A 433 14.60 18.60 2.10
C CYS A 433 13.37 18.64 3.02
N TYR A 434 12.32 17.90 2.70
CA TYR A 434 11.14 17.76 3.55
C TYR A 434 11.49 17.13 4.89
N ALA A 435 12.20 15.99 4.90
CA ALA A 435 12.63 15.31 6.13
C ALA A 435 13.43 16.23 7.06
N LEU A 436 14.34 17.04 6.51
CA LEU A 436 15.11 18.01 7.29
C LEU A 436 14.22 19.11 7.88
N LYS A 437 13.30 19.68 7.08
CA LYS A 437 12.39 20.75 7.54
C LYS A 437 11.39 20.26 8.59
N SER A 438 10.95 19.01 8.48
CA SER A 438 10.01 18.37 9.41
C SER A 438 10.68 17.79 10.66
N GLY A 439 12.02 17.86 10.77
CA GLY A 439 12.76 17.29 11.90
C GLY A 439 12.91 15.77 11.87
N LEU A 440 12.54 15.12 10.77
CA LEU A 440 12.63 13.67 10.56
C LEU A 440 13.98 13.24 9.97
N GLY A 441 14.88 14.18 9.62
CA GLY A 441 16.19 13.86 9.06
C GLY A 441 17.16 13.14 10.03
N GLY A 442 16.85 13.08 11.32
CA GLY A 442 17.59 12.28 12.30
C GLY A 442 16.99 10.89 12.54
N ASP A 443 15.85 10.57 11.93
CA ASP A 443 15.23 9.26 12.04
C ASP A 443 16.05 8.20 11.29
N ALA A 444 16.22 7.04 11.92
CA ALA A 444 17.04 5.97 11.37
C ALA A 444 16.43 5.36 10.11
N ALA A 445 15.11 5.14 10.05
CA ALA A 445 14.45 4.51 8.91
C ALA A 445 14.46 5.45 7.69
N VAL A 446 14.16 6.74 7.89
CA VAL A 446 14.22 7.75 6.83
C VAL A 446 15.65 7.89 6.31
N SER A 447 16.64 7.97 7.20
CA SER A 447 18.05 8.09 6.82
C SER A 447 18.54 6.86 6.06
N CYS A 448 18.14 5.65 6.46
CA CYS A 448 18.47 4.42 5.73
C CYS A 448 17.88 4.41 4.32
N SER A 449 16.60 4.80 4.16
CA SER A 449 15.98 4.92 2.84
C SER A 449 16.64 5.99 1.97
N LEU A 450 17.06 7.12 2.55
CA LEU A 450 17.81 8.15 1.84
C LEU A 450 19.19 7.65 1.38
N MET A 451 19.92 6.93 2.23
CA MET A 451 21.20 6.32 1.87
C MET A 451 21.03 5.28 0.75
N ASP A 452 20.03 4.40 0.84
CA ASP A 452 19.76 3.43 -0.23
C ASP A 452 19.40 4.14 -1.53
N ALA A 453 18.50 5.14 -1.49
CA ALA A 453 18.11 5.92 -2.65
C ALA A 453 19.30 6.62 -3.31
N TYR A 454 20.09 7.39 -2.56
CA TYR A 454 21.26 8.08 -3.12
C TYR A 454 22.32 7.11 -3.64
N SER A 455 22.53 5.98 -2.98
CA SER A 455 23.46 4.96 -3.46
C SER A 455 23.05 4.35 -4.80
N ARG A 456 21.73 4.19 -5.05
CA ARG A 456 21.21 3.69 -6.34
C ARG A 456 21.38 4.69 -7.47
N TRP A 457 21.33 5.99 -7.16
CA TRP A 457 21.64 7.06 -8.10
C TRP A 457 23.14 7.30 -8.28
N GLY A 458 24.02 6.49 -7.69
CA GLY A 458 25.47 6.64 -7.78
C GLY A 458 26.07 7.72 -6.87
N HIS A 459 25.26 8.35 -6.00
CA HIS A 459 25.68 9.42 -5.10
C HIS A 459 26.01 8.90 -3.69
N VAL A 460 26.93 7.93 -3.61
CA VAL A 460 27.37 7.31 -2.35
C VAL A 460 27.96 8.31 -1.35
N GLU A 461 28.57 9.39 -1.84
CA GLU A 461 29.13 10.46 -1.00
C GLU A 461 28.04 11.22 -0.21
N LEU A 462 26.85 11.42 -0.80
CA LEU A 462 25.70 11.97 -0.07
C LEU A 462 25.19 10.99 0.98
N SER A 463 25.23 9.69 0.68
CA SER A 463 24.85 8.64 1.64
C SER A 463 25.78 8.65 2.86
N ARG A 464 27.10 8.79 2.63
CA ARG A 464 28.11 8.93 3.68
C ARG A 464 27.87 10.16 4.55
N GLN A 465 27.59 11.32 3.95
CA GLN A 465 27.30 12.55 4.69
C GLN A 465 26.05 12.43 5.57
N ILE A 466 25.03 11.70 5.13
CA ILE A 466 23.83 11.42 5.93
C ILE A 466 24.21 10.53 7.11
N PHE A 467 24.93 9.43 6.86
CA PHE A 467 25.40 8.51 7.89
C PHE A 467 26.21 9.21 8.99
N GLU A 468 27.17 10.05 8.61
CA GLU A 468 28.06 10.76 9.53
C GLU A 468 27.34 11.80 10.39
N ARG A 469 26.18 12.32 9.93
CA ARG A 469 25.36 13.27 10.68
C ARG A 469 24.45 12.61 11.71
N LEU A 470 24.32 11.28 11.70
CA LEU A 470 23.50 10.56 12.67
C LEU A 470 24.16 10.58 14.06
N PRO A 471 23.45 11.01 15.13
CA PRO A 471 24.03 11.11 16.46
C PRO A 471 24.32 9.74 17.09
N SER A 472 23.53 8.72 16.74
CA SER A 472 23.70 7.34 17.21
C SER A 472 23.18 6.35 16.17
N PRO A 473 23.97 6.05 15.12
CA PRO A 473 23.57 5.10 14.09
C PRO A 473 23.50 3.68 14.68
N ASN A 474 22.37 3.00 14.45
CA ASN A 474 22.15 1.62 14.88
C ASN A 474 22.63 0.62 13.80
N ALA A 475 22.50 -0.69 14.06
CA ALA A 475 22.93 -1.75 13.15
C ALA A 475 22.33 -1.65 11.74
N ILE A 476 21.09 -1.16 11.61
CA ILE A 476 20.39 -1.00 10.32
C ILE A 476 21.04 0.13 9.50
N CYS A 477 21.43 1.24 10.15
CA CYS A 477 22.17 2.33 9.49
C CYS A 477 23.53 1.86 8.95
N PHE A 478 24.29 1.09 9.75
CA PHE A 478 25.55 0.51 9.31
C PHE A 478 25.36 -0.45 8.13
N THR A 479 24.39 -1.36 8.22
CA THR A 479 24.06 -2.31 7.14
C THR A 479 23.68 -1.59 5.85
N SER A 480 22.89 -0.50 5.95
CA SER A 480 22.50 0.31 4.80
C SER A 480 23.70 1.00 4.14
N MET A 481 24.66 1.49 4.93
CA MET A 481 25.88 2.11 4.41
C MET A 481 26.82 1.08 3.77
N ILE A 482 26.97 -0.11 4.37
CA ILE A 482 27.75 -1.22 3.79
C ILE A 482 27.14 -1.64 2.44
N GLY A 483 25.81 -1.78 2.39
CA GLY A 483 25.09 -2.07 1.14
C GLY A 483 25.24 -0.97 0.08
N ALA A 484 25.22 0.30 0.50
CA ALA A 484 25.45 1.44 -0.39
C ALA A 484 26.84 1.40 -1.03
N TYR A 485 27.88 1.09 -0.26
CA TYR A 485 29.24 0.91 -0.78
C TYR A 485 29.38 -0.31 -1.68
N ALA A 486 28.78 -1.45 -1.30
CA ALA A 486 28.79 -2.67 -2.11
C ALA A 486 28.17 -2.47 -3.51
N ARG A 487 27.04 -1.75 -3.57
CA ARG A 487 26.35 -1.43 -4.84
C ARG A 487 27.18 -0.53 -5.76
N ASN A 488 28.02 0.32 -5.19
CA ASN A 488 28.86 1.27 -5.94
C ASN A 488 30.28 0.74 -6.18
N GLY A 489 30.55 -0.54 -5.94
CA GLY A 489 31.87 -1.15 -6.17
C GLY A 489 32.96 -0.63 -5.22
N MET A 490 32.59 -0.21 -4.02
CA MET A 490 33.49 0.31 -2.99
C MET A 490 33.62 -0.68 -1.81
N GLY A 491 34.00 -1.92 -2.14
CA GLY A 491 34.02 -3.03 -1.18
C GLY A 491 34.95 -2.80 0.03
N LYS A 492 36.10 -2.12 -0.16
CA LYS A 492 37.05 -1.84 0.93
C LYS A 492 36.44 -0.91 1.98
N GLU A 493 35.77 0.13 1.52
CA GLU A 493 35.04 1.08 2.37
C GLU A 493 33.88 0.39 3.08
N GLY A 494 33.18 -0.53 2.40
CA GLY A 494 32.15 -1.37 3.01
C GLY A 494 32.68 -2.23 4.17
N ILE A 495 33.84 -2.87 4.01
CA ILE A 495 34.50 -3.64 5.08
C ILE A 495 34.92 -2.73 6.25
N ALA A 496 35.50 -1.56 5.96
CA ALA A 496 35.89 -0.61 7.01
C ALA A 496 34.68 -0.16 7.86
N VAL A 497 33.50 0.01 7.25
CA VAL A 497 32.26 0.31 7.97
C VAL A 497 31.78 -0.88 8.81
N LEU A 498 31.95 -2.12 8.33
CA LEU A 498 31.66 -3.34 9.10
C LEU A 498 32.55 -3.45 10.35
N GLU A 499 33.86 -3.19 10.20
CA GLU A 499 34.80 -3.18 11.33
C GLU A 499 34.41 -2.10 12.36
N ALA A 500 34.09 -0.89 11.90
CA ALA A 500 33.63 0.20 12.78
C ALA A 500 32.30 -0.13 13.49
N MET A 501 31.42 -0.92 12.87
CA MET A 501 30.20 -1.42 13.51
C MET A 501 30.53 -2.35 14.68
N ILE A 502 31.48 -3.28 14.48
CA ILE A 502 31.92 -4.25 15.48
C ILE A 502 32.64 -3.54 16.64
N GLU A 503 33.51 -2.57 16.35
CA GLU A 503 34.22 -1.78 17.37
C GLU A 503 33.27 -1.01 18.30
N ARG A 504 32.10 -0.61 17.80
CA ARG A 504 31.04 0.04 18.59
C ARG A 504 30.20 -0.94 19.42
N GLY A 505 30.51 -2.24 19.39
CA GLY A 505 29.77 -3.28 20.10
C GLY A 505 28.41 -3.61 19.48
N LEU A 506 28.14 -3.16 18.25
CA LEU A 506 26.95 -3.57 17.50
C LEU A 506 27.21 -4.93 16.85
N LYS A 507 26.21 -5.81 16.88
CA LYS A 507 26.33 -7.16 16.31
C LYS A 507 25.88 -7.15 14.85
N PRO A 508 26.76 -7.50 13.89
CA PRO A 508 26.36 -7.72 12.50
C PRO A 508 25.36 -8.86 12.42
N ASP A 509 24.37 -8.73 11.53
CA ASP A 509 23.43 -9.80 11.22
C ASP A 509 23.73 -10.43 9.85
N GLU A 510 22.94 -11.43 9.47
CA GLU A 510 23.03 -12.11 8.18
C GLU A 510 22.96 -11.12 6.99
N VAL A 511 22.12 -10.08 7.06
CA VAL A 511 22.02 -9.10 5.97
C VAL A 511 23.28 -8.23 5.91
N THR A 512 23.83 -7.84 7.06
CA THR A 512 25.09 -7.09 7.13
C THR A 512 26.23 -7.84 6.43
N PHE A 513 26.40 -9.13 6.74
CA PHE A 513 27.44 -9.95 6.14
C PHE A 513 27.23 -10.15 4.64
N LEU A 514 25.99 -10.40 4.21
CA LEU A 514 25.68 -10.53 2.79
C LEU A 514 26.04 -9.24 2.01
N CYS A 515 25.75 -8.07 2.55
CA CYS A 515 26.13 -6.78 1.94
C CYS A 515 27.66 -6.65 1.83
N ALA A 516 28.41 -6.98 2.88
CA ALA A 516 29.87 -6.91 2.87
C ALA A 516 30.48 -7.87 1.83
N LEU A 517 30.02 -9.13 1.80
CA LEU A 517 30.45 -10.14 0.84
C LEU A 517 30.10 -9.76 -0.61
N THR A 518 28.92 -9.16 -0.82
CA THR A 518 28.53 -8.61 -2.14
C THR A 518 29.50 -7.52 -2.58
N GLY A 519 29.91 -6.66 -1.64
CA GLY A 519 30.95 -5.65 -1.87
C GLY A 519 32.26 -6.29 -2.30
N CYS A 520 32.73 -7.31 -1.58
CA CYS A 520 33.93 -8.07 -1.93
C CYS A 520 33.83 -8.73 -3.31
N ASN A 521 32.69 -9.33 -3.64
CA ASN A 521 32.44 -9.97 -4.93
C ASN A 521 32.52 -8.96 -6.10
N HIS A 522 31.87 -7.80 -5.95
CA HIS A 522 31.89 -6.77 -7.00
C HIS A 522 33.27 -6.16 -7.23
N THR A 523 34.12 -6.08 -6.20
CA THR A 523 35.48 -5.52 -6.29
C THR A 523 36.59 -6.56 -6.49
N GLY A 524 36.30 -7.85 -6.34
CA GLY A 524 37.28 -8.93 -6.42
C GLY A 524 38.19 -9.06 -5.19
N LEU A 525 37.71 -8.68 -4.00
CA LEU A 525 38.47 -8.77 -2.73
C LEU A 525 38.35 -10.17 -2.12
N VAL A 526 39.12 -11.12 -2.64
CA VAL A 526 39.06 -12.54 -2.25
C VAL A 526 39.44 -12.75 -0.78
N GLU A 527 40.59 -12.21 -0.35
CA GLU A 527 41.11 -12.47 1.00
C GLU A 527 40.23 -11.84 2.08
N GLU A 528 39.77 -10.61 1.85
CA GLU A 528 38.85 -9.95 2.76
C GLU A 528 37.49 -10.66 2.78
N GLY A 529 37.01 -11.14 1.63
CA GLY A 529 35.78 -11.95 1.53
C GLY A 529 35.85 -13.23 2.36
N ARG A 530 36.99 -13.96 2.32
CA ARG A 530 37.23 -15.14 3.17
C ARG A 530 37.15 -14.80 4.65
N LEU A 531 37.87 -13.76 5.07
CA LEU A 531 37.90 -13.32 6.46
C LEU A 531 36.51 -12.97 6.97
N VAL A 532 35.74 -12.23 6.17
CA VAL A 532 34.36 -11.88 6.48
C VAL A 532 33.50 -13.15 6.61
N PHE A 533 33.56 -14.07 5.64
CA PHE A 533 32.77 -15.31 5.63
C PHE A 533 33.08 -16.22 6.83
N ASP A 534 34.36 -16.43 7.13
CA ASP A 534 34.81 -17.28 8.25
C ASP A 534 34.44 -16.66 9.60
N SER A 535 34.50 -15.33 9.73
CA SER A 535 34.14 -14.62 10.96
C SER A 535 32.67 -14.78 11.34
N MET A 536 31.77 -14.97 10.36
CA MET A 536 30.32 -15.09 10.59
C MET A 536 30.00 -16.12 11.67
N LYS A 537 30.51 -17.33 11.49
CA LYS A 537 30.27 -18.44 12.43
C LYS A 537 31.24 -18.44 13.60
N SER A 538 32.53 -18.24 13.31
CA SER A 538 33.60 -18.42 14.31
C SER A 538 33.62 -17.32 15.38
N VAL A 539 33.25 -16.09 15.03
CA VAL A 539 33.29 -14.93 15.93
C VAL A 539 31.88 -14.45 16.30
N HIS A 540 30.95 -14.43 15.33
CA HIS A 540 29.65 -13.78 15.51
C HIS A 540 28.49 -14.75 15.76
N GLY A 541 28.70 -16.06 15.59
CA GLY A 541 27.67 -17.08 15.79
C GLY A 541 26.50 -16.98 14.79
N VAL A 542 26.74 -16.38 13.62
CA VAL A 542 25.78 -16.29 12.51
C VAL A 542 26.10 -17.40 11.53
N ASP A 543 25.14 -18.26 11.23
CA ASP A 543 25.34 -19.38 10.30
C ASP A 543 25.20 -18.96 8.82
N PRO A 544 26.17 -19.37 7.98
CA PRO A 544 26.09 -19.54 6.54
C PRO A 544 24.75 -19.78 5.88
N ASP A 545 24.02 -18.80 5.35
CA ASP A 545 22.83 -19.10 4.50
C ASP A 545 23.21 -19.34 3.03
N ARG A 546 22.24 -19.77 2.20
CA ARG A 546 22.47 -20.06 0.76
C ARG A 546 22.99 -18.85 -0.04
N ARG A 547 22.53 -17.63 0.28
CA ARG A 547 22.98 -16.38 -0.38
C ARG A 547 24.43 -16.08 -0.03
N HIS A 548 24.79 -16.38 1.22
CA HIS A 548 26.13 -16.59 1.78
C HIS A 548 27.09 -17.23 0.79
N PHE A 549 26.84 -18.53 0.60
CA PHE A 549 27.62 -19.40 -0.25
C PHE A 549 27.60 -18.97 -1.70
N SER A 550 26.44 -18.59 -2.25
CA SER A 550 26.34 -18.12 -3.64
C SER A 550 27.24 -16.92 -3.92
N CYS A 551 27.33 -15.96 -2.98
CA CYS A 551 28.14 -14.76 -3.16
C CYS A 551 29.64 -15.09 -3.12
N MET A 552 30.07 -15.95 -2.19
CA MET A 552 31.47 -16.39 -2.11
C MET A 552 31.89 -17.25 -3.30
N VAL A 553 31.02 -18.15 -3.76
CA VAL A 553 31.28 -18.98 -4.94
C VAL A 553 31.42 -18.11 -6.19
N ASP A 554 30.57 -17.10 -6.38
CA ASP A 554 30.70 -16.15 -7.51
C ASP A 554 32.03 -15.36 -7.43
N LEU A 555 32.43 -14.90 -6.25
CA LEU A 555 33.71 -14.21 -6.04
C LEU A 555 34.92 -15.10 -6.40
N LEU A 556 34.94 -16.35 -5.93
CA LEU A 556 36.00 -17.33 -6.25
C LEU A 556 35.99 -17.70 -7.74
N CYS A 557 34.80 -17.86 -8.32
CA CYS A 557 34.63 -18.15 -9.73
C CYS A 557 35.19 -17.04 -10.62
N ARG A 558 34.89 -15.77 -10.33
CA ARG A 558 35.40 -14.62 -11.10
C ARG A 558 36.92 -14.46 -11.03
N THR A 559 37.53 -14.88 -9.93
CA THR A 559 38.97 -14.76 -9.67
C THR A 559 39.79 -15.97 -10.11
N GLY A 560 39.13 -17.06 -10.50
CA GLY A 560 39.79 -18.24 -11.07
C GLY A 560 40.02 -19.41 -10.11
N LEU A 561 39.54 -19.30 -8.87
CA LEU A 561 39.74 -20.27 -7.80
C LEU A 561 38.65 -21.35 -7.84
N LEU A 562 38.54 -22.05 -8.97
CA LEU A 562 37.40 -22.93 -9.27
C LEU A 562 37.32 -24.19 -8.39
N HIS A 563 38.45 -24.78 -8.01
CA HIS A 563 38.46 -25.97 -7.14
C HIS A 563 37.93 -25.64 -5.74
N GLU A 564 38.30 -24.48 -5.23
CA GLU A 564 37.85 -24.00 -3.93
C GLU A 564 36.37 -23.57 -3.97
N ALA A 565 35.94 -22.97 -5.07
CA ALA A 565 34.53 -22.66 -5.31
C ALA A 565 33.67 -23.94 -5.29
N GLU A 566 34.15 -25.03 -5.89
CA GLU A 566 33.49 -26.34 -5.85
C GLU A 566 33.46 -26.93 -4.43
N GLU A 567 34.57 -26.87 -3.69
CA GLU A 567 34.64 -27.36 -2.32
C GLU A 567 33.69 -26.62 -1.38
N LEU A 568 33.66 -25.29 -1.47
CA LEU A 568 32.77 -24.44 -0.67
C LEU A 568 31.29 -24.73 -0.98
N LEU A 569 30.97 -25.00 -2.25
CA LEU A 569 29.61 -25.35 -2.68
C LEU A 569 29.15 -26.71 -2.14
N LEU A 570 30.07 -27.67 -2.00
CA LEU A 570 29.79 -28.98 -1.40
C LEU A 570 29.54 -28.91 0.11
N GLN A 571 30.05 -27.87 0.78
CA GLN A 571 29.85 -27.62 2.22
C GLN A 571 28.57 -26.82 2.53
N ALA A 572 27.86 -26.32 1.50
CA ALA A 572 26.68 -25.47 1.68
C ALA A 572 25.48 -26.24 2.30
N PRO A 573 24.72 -25.63 3.24
CA PRO A 573 23.57 -26.27 3.86
C PRO A 573 22.32 -26.28 2.95
N GLY A 574 21.77 -27.47 2.70
CA GLY A 574 20.51 -27.69 1.96
C GLY A 574 20.68 -28.46 0.65
N GLU A 575 19.58 -28.62 -0.10
CA GLU A 575 19.61 -29.20 -1.47
C GLU A 575 20.52 -28.36 -2.38
N ARG A 576 21.36 -29.02 -3.17
CA ARG A 576 22.34 -28.37 -4.05
C ARG A 576 21.62 -27.44 -5.05
N ASP A 577 21.87 -26.15 -4.97
CA ASP A 577 21.18 -25.13 -5.76
C ASP A 577 21.66 -25.13 -7.23
N CYS A 578 20.76 -25.42 -8.17
CA CYS A 578 21.04 -25.47 -9.60
C CYS A 578 21.61 -24.15 -10.15
N PHE A 579 21.20 -23.00 -9.59
CA PHE A 579 21.68 -21.69 -10.05
C PHE A 579 23.18 -21.48 -9.76
N VAL A 580 23.63 -21.86 -8.55
CA VAL A 580 25.01 -21.65 -8.13
C VAL A 580 25.96 -22.60 -8.87
N TRP A 581 25.54 -23.86 -9.08
CA TRP A 581 26.27 -24.81 -9.94
C TRP A 581 26.33 -24.34 -11.40
N SER A 582 25.27 -23.69 -11.90
CA SER A 582 25.23 -23.10 -13.24
C SER A 582 26.26 -21.97 -13.37
N SER A 583 26.38 -21.11 -12.36
CA SER A 583 27.40 -20.04 -12.33
C SER A 583 28.83 -20.61 -12.32
N LEU A 584 29.07 -21.67 -11.54
CA LEU A 584 30.36 -22.38 -11.51
C LEU A 584 30.71 -22.96 -12.88
N LEU A 585 29.79 -23.72 -13.51
CA LEU A 585 30.01 -24.31 -14.83
C LEU A 585 30.28 -23.25 -15.91
N ARG A 586 29.56 -22.12 -15.86
CA ARG A 586 29.81 -20.97 -16.75
C ARG A 586 31.22 -20.42 -16.56
N SER A 587 31.71 -20.34 -15.33
CA SER A 587 33.05 -19.83 -15.00
C SER A 587 34.15 -20.81 -15.41
N CYS A 588 33.96 -22.11 -15.18
CA CYS A 588 34.84 -23.16 -15.68
C CYS A 588 34.96 -23.13 -17.21
N ARG A 589 33.86 -22.84 -17.90
CA ARG A 589 33.82 -22.65 -19.36
C ARG A 589 34.70 -21.47 -19.80
N VAL A 590 34.49 -20.28 -19.20
CA VAL A 590 35.27 -19.06 -19.52
C VAL A 590 36.77 -19.26 -19.29
N GLN A 591 37.13 -19.98 -18.22
CA GLN A 591 38.52 -20.21 -17.81
C GLN A 591 39.12 -21.51 -18.38
N LYS A 592 38.37 -22.26 -19.19
CA LYS A 592 38.77 -23.54 -19.79
C LYS A 592 39.26 -24.59 -18.78
N ASN A 593 38.68 -24.61 -17.58
CA ASN A 593 38.97 -25.64 -16.58
C ASN A 593 38.12 -26.89 -16.85
N GLU A 594 38.75 -27.92 -17.40
CA GLU A 594 38.10 -29.17 -17.76
C GLU A 594 37.65 -29.99 -16.55
N GLU A 595 38.46 -30.00 -15.48
CA GLU A 595 38.30 -30.94 -14.37
C GLU A 595 37.08 -30.61 -13.50
N VAL A 596 37.02 -29.37 -13.00
CA VAL A 596 35.88 -28.88 -12.20
C VAL A 596 34.63 -28.76 -13.06
N GLY A 597 34.78 -28.29 -14.30
CA GLY A 597 33.64 -28.12 -15.21
C GLY A 597 32.97 -29.44 -15.59
N THR A 598 33.72 -30.54 -15.73
CA THR A 598 33.15 -31.88 -15.99
C THR A 598 32.28 -32.34 -14.80
N ARG A 599 32.77 -32.18 -13.57
CA ARG A 599 32.02 -32.52 -12.35
C ARG A 599 30.79 -31.62 -12.16
N ALA A 600 30.94 -30.31 -12.34
CA ALA A 600 29.84 -29.35 -12.25
C ALA A 600 28.73 -29.64 -13.27
N ALA A 601 29.08 -30.01 -14.51
CA ALA A 601 28.11 -30.41 -15.53
C ALA A 601 27.34 -31.69 -15.18
N GLN A 602 28.00 -32.66 -14.54
CA GLN A 602 27.34 -33.89 -14.07
C GLN A 602 26.36 -33.59 -12.93
N VAL A 603 26.81 -32.82 -11.92
CA VAL A 603 25.97 -32.45 -10.78
C VAL A 603 24.75 -31.65 -11.22
N LEU A 604 24.90 -30.69 -12.14
CA LEU A 604 23.78 -29.92 -12.69
C LEU A 604 22.70 -30.80 -13.33
N VAL A 605 23.13 -31.74 -14.17
CA VAL A 605 22.25 -32.68 -14.87
C VAL A 605 21.53 -33.63 -13.91
N GLU A 606 22.14 -33.96 -12.77
CA GLU A 606 21.51 -34.73 -11.70
C GLU A 606 20.49 -33.92 -10.89
N LEU A 607 20.72 -32.61 -10.73
CA LEU A 607 19.90 -31.74 -9.89
C LEU A 607 18.60 -31.30 -10.55
N ASP A 608 18.66 -30.91 -11.82
CA ASP A 608 17.47 -30.60 -12.60
C ASP A 608 17.49 -31.38 -13.93
N PRO A 609 17.11 -32.67 -13.88
CA PRO A 609 17.09 -33.52 -15.06
C PRO A 609 16.02 -33.10 -16.09
N ASP A 610 15.07 -32.24 -15.70
CA ASP A 610 13.89 -31.87 -16.47
C ASP A 610 14.03 -30.51 -17.17
N ASP A 611 14.92 -29.62 -16.72
CA ASP A 611 15.18 -28.31 -17.33
C ASP A 611 16.05 -28.41 -18.59
N PRO A 612 15.51 -28.10 -19.79
CA PRO A 612 16.29 -28.09 -21.04
C PRO A 612 17.48 -27.13 -21.04
N ALA A 613 17.45 -26.05 -20.25
CA ALA A 613 18.53 -25.07 -20.16
C ALA A 613 19.79 -25.69 -19.54
N VAL A 614 19.63 -26.56 -18.54
CA VAL A 614 20.72 -27.27 -17.86
C VAL A 614 21.47 -28.20 -18.83
N TRP A 615 20.73 -28.98 -19.62
CA TRP A 615 21.28 -29.88 -20.64
C TRP A 615 22.03 -29.10 -21.73
N LEU A 616 21.47 -27.98 -22.17
CA LEU A 616 22.11 -27.10 -23.15
C LEU A 616 23.42 -26.52 -22.60
N GLN A 617 23.41 -26.07 -21.35
CA GLN A 617 24.60 -25.53 -20.69
C GLN A 617 25.72 -26.58 -20.54
N ALA A 618 25.38 -27.80 -20.13
CA ALA A 618 26.32 -28.91 -20.05
C ALA A 618 26.88 -29.27 -21.43
N SER A 619 26.02 -29.39 -22.45
CA SER A 619 26.45 -29.70 -23.82
C SER A 619 27.39 -28.64 -24.40
N ASN A 620 27.09 -27.35 -24.17
CA ASN A 620 27.93 -26.23 -24.63
C ASN A 620 29.30 -26.25 -23.94
N PHE A 621 29.37 -26.56 -22.64
CA PHE A 621 30.64 -26.73 -21.94
C PHE A 621 31.50 -27.82 -22.59
N TYR A 622 30.96 -29.03 -22.80
CA TYR A 622 31.71 -30.14 -23.41
C TYR A 622 32.18 -29.85 -24.85
N ALA A 623 31.39 -29.08 -25.61
CA ALA A 623 31.78 -28.65 -26.96
C ALA A 623 32.97 -27.67 -26.93
N GLU A 624 32.97 -26.71 -26.00
CA GLU A 624 34.03 -25.69 -25.90
C GLU A 624 35.37 -26.26 -25.40
N ILE A 625 35.36 -27.31 -24.57
CA ILE A 625 36.58 -28.03 -24.15
C ILE A 625 37.05 -29.07 -25.20
N GLY A 626 36.40 -29.14 -26.37
CA GLY A 626 36.78 -30.04 -27.47
C GLY A 626 36.33 -31.50 -27.32
N LYS A 627 35.52 -31.81 -26.30
CA LYS A 627 34.92 -33.16 -26.09
C LYS A 627 33.60 -33.29 -26.84
N PHE A 628 33.67 -33.24 -28.18
CA PHE A 628 32.49 -33.25 -29.05
C PHE A 628 31.63 -34.52 -28.90
N ASP A 629 32.22 -35.67 -28.61
CA ASP A 629 31.46 -36.91 -28.41
C ASP A 629 30.64 -36.89 -27.11
N ALA A 630 31.19 -36.36 -26.02
CA ALA A 630 30.46 -36.16 -24.76
C ALA A 630 29.33 -35.12 -24.93
N SER A 631 29.59 -34.04 -25.69
CA SER A 631 28.58 -33.04 -26.03
C SER A 631 27.42 -33.65 -26.84
N ARG A 632 27.73 -34.54 -27.81
CA ARG A 632 26.73 -35.26 -28.61
C ARG A 632 25.89 -36.20 -27.74
N GLN A 633 26.52 -36.99 -26.88
CA GLN A 633 25.83 -37.91 -25.96
C GLN A 633 24.86 -37.17 -25.03
N ILE A 634 25.26 -36.00 -24.48
CA ILE A 634 24.36 -35.17 -23.64
C ILE A 634 23.16 -34.67 -24.44
N ARG A 635 23.33 -34.26 -25.71
CA ARG A 635 22.22 -33.85 -26.58
C ARG A 635 21.28 -35.01 -26.91
N GLU A 636 21.83 -36.20 -27.16
CA GLU A 636 21.04 -37.41 -27.43
C GLU A 636 20.21 -37.85 -26.22
N VAL A 637 20.80 -37.81 -25.01
CA VAL A 637 20.07 -38.10 -23.76
C VAL A 637 18.96 -37.07 -23.49
N ALA A 638 19.23 -35.78 -23.73
CA ALA A 638 18.21 -34.72 -23.60
C ALA A 638 17.04 -34.91 -24.60
N LEU A 639 17.34 -35.31 -25.84
CA LEU A 639 16.34 -35.61 -26.87
C LEU A 639 15.53 -36.88 -26.56
N ALA A 640 16.18 -37.94 -26.09
CA ALA A 640 15.53 -39.19 -25.70
C ALA A 640 14.55 -38.99 -24.53
N ARG A 641 14.90 -38.13 -23.56
CA ARG A 641 14.00 -37.76 -22.45
C ARG A 641 12.78 -36.96 -22.90
N LYS A 642 12.93 -36.13 -23.94
CA LYS A 642 11.83 -35.42 -24.59
C LYS A 642 10.86 -36.41 -25.28
N MET A 643 11.39 -37.45 -25.93
CA MET A 643 10.58 -38.51 -26.57
C MET A 643 9.82 -39.39 -25.56
N THR A 644 10.36 -39.64 -24.36
CA THR A 644 9.61 -40.36 -23.30
C THR A 644 8.46 -39.55 -22.70
N ARG A 645 8.47 -38.21 -22.81
CA ARG A 645 7.43 -37.33 -22.28
C ARG A 645 6.25 -37.12 -23.25
N GLU A 646 6.31 -37.64 -24.48
CA GLU A 646 5.22 -37.51 -25.48
C GLU A 646 4.15 -38.64 -25.42
N ILE A 647 4.23 -39.58 -24.46
CA ILE A 647 3.13 -40.53 -24.18
C ILE A 647 2.52 -40.19 -22.83
N GLY A 648 1.80 -39.08 -22.78
CA GLY A 648 1.06 -38.59 -21.61
C GLY A 648 0.48 -37.20 -21.88
N HIS A 649 -0.83 -37.13 -22.09
CA HIS A 649 -1.55 -35.90 -22.46
C HIS A 649 -1.31 -34.72 -21.51
N THR A 650 -0.75 -33.62 -22.03
CA THR A 650 -1.19 -32.22 -21.85
C THR A 650 -0.41 -31.32 -22.81
N HIS A 651 -1.10 -30.55 -23.67
CA HIS A 651 -0.46 -29.68 -24.67
C HIS A 651 0.01 -28.37 -24.03
N GLY A 652 1.33 -28.26 -23.81
CA GLY A 652 2.05 -27.03 -23.48
C GLY A 652 3.03 -26.67 -24.60
N VAL A 653 2.95 -25.44 -25.08
CA VAL A 653 3.67 -24.91 -26.25
C VAL A 653 5.14 -24.66 -25.90
N ALA A 654 6.04 -25.26 -26.70
CA ALA A 654 7.47 -24.99 -26.67
C ALA A 654 7.78 -23.62 -27.30
N GLY A 655 8.31 -22.71 -26.49
CA GLY A 655 9.13 -21.59 -26.96
C GLY A 655 10.58 -22.05 -27.11
N SER A 656 11.22 -21.65 -28.19
CA SER A 656 12.68 -21.65 -28.32
C SER A 656 13.10 -20.42 -29.11
N MET A 657 13.90 -19.58 -28.45
CA MET A 657 14.77 -18.59 -29.04
C MET A 657 15.75 -19.25 -30.03
N ILE A 658 16.08 -18.53 -31.10
CA ILE A 658 17.34 -18.66 -31.83
C ILE A 658 17.86 -17.23 -32.02
N CYS A 659 19.03 -16.95 -31.45
CA CYS A 659 19.89 -15.84 -31.86
C CYS A 659 20.89 -16.34 -32.91
N ASP A 660 21.22 -15.43 -33.81
CA ASP A 660 22.45 -15.30 -34.60
C ASP A 660 22.75 -16.33 -35.72
N ASN A 661 22.37 -15.93 -36.93
CA ASN A 661 23.12 -16.19 -38.16
C ASN A 661 22.91 -15.01 -39.13
N ILE A 662 23.60 -13.89 -38.86
CA ILE A 662 23.77 -12.82 -39.86
C ILE A 662 24.85 -13.28 -40.83
N GLY A 663 24.40 -13.87 -41.93
CA GLY A 663 25.29 -14.37 -42.98
C GLY A 663 24.58 -15.04 -44.15
N MET A 664 23.32 -14.68 -44.47
CA MET A 664 22.60 -15.14 -45.68
C MET A 664 21.46 -14.18 -46.08
N LEU A 665 21.70 -12.87 -46.14
CA LEU A 665 20.68 -11.86 -46.52
C LEU A 665 21.17 -10.91 -47.62
N GLU A 666 21.86 -11.43 -48.63
CA GLU A 666 22.18 -10.70 -49.87
C GLU A 666 21.43 -11.18 -51.13
N GLU A 667 20.56 -12.19 -51.04
CA GLU A 667 19.82 -12.72 -52.21
C GLU A 667 18.30 -12.49 -52.21
N LEU A 668 17.76 -11.63 -51.34
CA LEU A 668 16.32 -11.28 -51.31
C LEU A 668 16.04 -9.78 -51.51
N LYS A 669 16.78 -9.15 -52.42
CA LYS A 669 16.58 -7.74 -52.83
C LYS A 669 15.96 -7.55 -54.23
N SER A 670 15.34 -8.58 -54.83
CA SER A 670 14.95 -8.53 -56.24
C SER A 670 13.49 -8.89 -56.56
N LEU A 671 12.53 -8.67 -55.64
CA LEU A 671 11.10 -8.82 -55.96
C LEU A 671 10.23 -7.75 -55.28
N GLU A 672 10.49 -6.48 -55.57
CA GLU A 672 9.49 -5.40 -55.53
C GLU A 672 9.13 -5.04 -56.97
N ALA A 673 8.02 -5.57 -57.46
CA ALA A 673 7.14 -4.99 -58.50
C ALA A 673 6.10 -6.06 -58.86
N LEU A 674 4.82 -5.73 -58.72
CA LEU A 674 3.70 -6.14 -59.58
C LEU A 674 2.39 -5.73 -58.89
N ASP A 675 1.91 -4.54 -59.26
CA ASP A 675 0.52 -4.13 -59.12
C ASP A 675 -0.35 -4.97 -60.08
N ILE A 676 -1.52 -5.43 -59.63
CA ILE A 676 -2.54 -6.03 -60.49
C ILE A 676 -3.87 -5.31 -60.24
N GLU A 677 -4.36 -4.68 -61.32
CA GLU A 677 -5.70 -4.12 -61.51
C GLU A 677 -6.70 -5.25 -61.84
N GLU A 678 -7.96 -5.17 -61.42
CA GLU A 678 -9.05 -5.96 -62.02
C GLU A 678 -10.39 -5.19 -62.12
N GLU A 679 -11.04 -5.38 -63.28
CA GLU A 679 -12.12 -4.63 -63.94
C GLU A 679 -13.57 -5.00 -63.51
N GLU A 680 -14.52 -4.14 -63.89
CA GLU A 680 -15.98 -4.25 -63.69
C GLU A 680 -16.70 -4.98 -64.86
N THR A 681 -17.81 -5.69 -64.57
CA THR A 681 -18.85 -6.05 -65.56
C THR A 681 -20.27 -6.02 -64.93
N GLU A 682 -21.25 -5.48 -65.68
CA GLU A 682 -22.67 -5.31 -65.36
C GLU A 682 -23.59 -6.25 -66.17
N VAL A 683 -24.78 -6.60 -65.61
CA VAL A 683 -26.01 -6.98 -66.34
C VAL A 683 -27.24 -6.49 -65.54
N GLU A 684 -28.25 -5.95 -66.25
CA GLU A 684 -29.46 -5.23 -65.79
C GLU A 684 -30.64 -6.10 -65.30
N LEU A 685 -31.53 -5.56 -64.44
CA LEU A 685 -32.98 -5.38 -64.75
C LEU A 685 -33.76 -4.52 -63.70
N SER A 686 -34.37 -3.45 -64.22
CA SER A 686 -35.61 -2.68 -63.91
C SER A 686 -36.13 -2.35 -62.48
N ASP A 687 -36.20 -1.01 -62.27
CA ASP A 687 -37.32 -0.15 -61.79
C ASP A 687 -37.62 0.12 -60.30
N ILE A 688 -36.88 1.06 -59.68
CA ILE A 688 -37.29 2.00 -58.59
C ILE A 688 -36.43 3.31 -58.70
N PRO A 689 -36.92 4.53 -58.38
CA PRO A 689 -36.27 5.77 -58.81
C PRO A 689 -35.00 6.10 -58.02
N SER A 690 -33.84 6.04 -58.68
CA SER A 690 -32.53 6.48 -58.18
C SER A 690 -31.75 7.20 -59.28
N TRP A 691 -31.12 8.33 -58.96
CA TRP A 691 -30.16 8.99 -59.85
C TRP A 691 -28.94 8.07 -60.07
N LYS A 692 -28.79 7.53 -61.29
CA LYS A 692 -27.64 6.72 -61.72
C LYS A 692 -26.53 7.64 -62.22
N SER A 693 -25.28 7.48 -61.74
CA SER A 693 -24.12 8.06 -62.40
C SER A 693 -23.66 7.15 -63.54
N GLU A 694 -23.27 7.76 -64.66
CA GLU A 694 -22.65 7.06 -65.78
C GLU A 694 -21.28 6.50 -65.33
N ARG A 695 -21.10 5.18 -65.48
CA ARG A 695 -19.98 4.32 -65.08
C ARG A 695 -20.11 3.70 -63.66
N GLY A 696 -20.62 2.47 -63.64
CA GLY A 696 -20.58 1.53 -62.51
C GLY A 696 -21.85 1.55 -61.64
N GLY A 697 -22.74 0.56 -61.82
CA GLY A 697 -24.05 0.38 -61.18
C GLY A 697 -24.04 0.25 -59.65
N LYS A 698 -23.73 1.35 -58.97
CA LYS A 698 -23.82 1.54 -57.52
C LYS A 698 -24.98 2.45 -57.17
N VAL A 699 -25.74 2.11 -56.13
CA VAL A 699 -26.91 2.91 -55.71
C VAL A 699 -26.49 3.92 -54.65
N LEU A 700 -26.53 5.20 -54.99
CA LEU A 700 -26.17 6.28 -54.07
C LEU A 700 -27.32 6.57 -53.10
N VAL A 701 -27.02 6.51 -51.80
CA VAL A 701 -27.92 6.84 -50.71
C VAL A 701 -27.35 8.02 -49.95
N ASN A 702 -27.76 9.23 -50.35
CA ASN A 702 -27.31 10.48 -49.71
C ASN A 702 -28.14 10.75 -48.45
N ILE A 703 -27.47 10.98 -47.32
CA ILE A 703 -28.12 11.31 -46.04
C ILE A 703 -29.06 12.52 -46.13
N ASP A 704 -28.73 13.52 -46.95
CA ASP A 704 -29.52 14.74 -47.12
C ASP A 704 -30.92 14.45 -47.68
N SER A 705 -31.04 13.40 -48.50
CA SER A 705 -32.32 12.94 -49.06
C SER A 705 -33.27 12.39 -47.98
N PHE A 706 -32.76 12.13 -46.77
CA PHE A 706 -33.53 11.65 -45.62
C PHE A 706 -33.80 12.74 -44.58
N GLY A 707 -33.57 14.01 -44.94
CA GLY A 707 -33.93 15.18 -44.12
C GLY A 707 -32.83 15.64 -43.16
N ALA A 708 -31.57 15.28 -43.40
CA ALA A 708 -30.46 15.78 -42.61
C ALA A 708 -30.20 17.28 -42.84
N ALA A 709 -30.07 18.02 -41.74
CA ALA A 709 -29.80 19.45 -41.69
C ALA A 709 -28.33 19.78 -41.90
N GLY A 710 -27.39 18.92 -41.49
CA GLY A 710 -25.97 19.05 -41.84
C GLY A 710 -25.32 20.39 -41.45
N ASP A 711 -25.83 21.03 -40.40
CA ASP A 711 -25.37 22.31 -39.83
C ASP A 711 -24.42 22.13 -38.61
N GLY A 712 -24.36 20.91 -38.06
CA GLY A 712 -23.55 20.55 -36.90
C GLY A 712 -24.21 20.87 -35.56
N GLU A 713 -25.47 21.29 -35.57
CA GLU A 713 -26.25 21.69 -34.40
C GLU A 713 -27.57 20.90 -34.28
N SER A 714 -28.23 20.66 -35.40
CA SER A 714 -29.48 19.89 -35.50
C SER A 714 -29.20 18.38 -35.41
N ASP A 715 -30.05 17.64 -34.70
CA ASP A 715 -29.90 16.19 -34.55
C ASP A 715 -30.22 15.45 -35.87
N ASP A 716 -29.18 14.99 -36.55
CA ASP A 716 -29.24 14.28 -37.83
C ASP A 716 -29.32 12.75 -37.69
N THR A 717 -29.43 12.24 -36.45
CA THR A 717 -29.35 10.81 -36.14
C THR A 717 -30.39 9.98 -36.91
N GLU A 718 -31.64 10.46 -36.94
CA GLU A 718 -32.73 9.71 -37.57
C GLU A 718 -32.62 9.70 -39.11
N ALA A 719 -32.11 10.78 -39.70
CA ALA A 719 -31.83 10.83 -41.13
C ALA A 719 -30.73 9.82 -41.50
N LEU A 720 -29.65 9.74 -40.70
CA LEU A 720 -28.59 8.76 -40.90
C LEU A 720 -29.10 7.31 -40.72
N ARG A 721 -29.96 7.03 -39.73
CA ARG A 721 -30.55 5.69 -39.53
C ARG A 721 -31.41 5.25 -40.72
N LYS A 722 -32.23 6.16 -41.25
CA LYS A 722 -33.05 5.87 -42.43
C LYS A 722 -32.20 5.64 -43.67
N ALA A 723 -31.20 6.50 -43.90
CA ALA A 723 -30.25 6.33 -44.99
C ALA A 723 -29.49 5.00 -44.87
N TRP A 724 -29.03 4.64 -43.66
CA TRP A 724 -28.43 3.34 -43.38
C TRP A 724 -29.36 2.18 -43.71
N GLY A 725 -30.62 2.24 -43.27
CA GLY A 725 -31.59 1.16 -43.51
C GLY A 725 -31.79 0.88 -45.00
N VAL A 726 -31.86 1.94 -45.81
CA VAL A 726 -31.94 1.82 -47.27
C VAL A 726 -30.62 1.31 -47.86
N ALA A 727 -29.48 1.88 -47.47
CA ALA A 727 -28.18 1.48 -48.00
C ALA A 727 -27.88 0.00 -47.68
N CYS A 728 -28.04 -0.42 -46.43
CA CYS A 728 -27.75 -1.80 -46.02
C CYS A 728 -28.69 -2.82 -46.68
N SER A 729 -29.94 -2.44 -46.98
CA SER A 729 -30.90 -3.32 -47.68
C SER A 729 -30.71 -3.35 -49.20
N THR A 730 -29.88 -2.46 -49.76
CA THR A 730 -29.69 -2.30 -51.20
C THR A 730 -28.34 -2.87 -51.64
N PRO A 731 -28.30 -3.77 -52.65
CA PRO A 731 -27.03 -4.31 -53.15
C PRO A 731 -26.20 -3.22 -53.84
N LYS A 732 -24.87 -3.29 -53.70
CA LYS A 732 -23.91 -2.34 -54.30
C LYS A 732 -24.20 -0.88 -53.96
N SER A 733 -24.64 -0.59 -52.74
CA SER A 733 -25.02 0.76 -52.32
C SER A 733 -23.83 1.59 -51.82
N VAL A 734 -23.97 2.90 -51.92
CA VAL A 734 -23.04 3.90 -51.39
C VAL A 734 -23.80 4.78 -50.41
N LEU A 735 -23.61 4.61 -49.11
CA LEU A 735 -24.08 5.55 -48.10
C LEU A 735 -23.17 6.78 -48.10
N LEU A 736 -23.67 7.93 -48.53
CA LEU A 736 -22.90 9.16 -48.69
C LEU A 736 -23.18 10.16 -47.55
N ILE A 737 -22.12 10.55 -46.86
CA ILE A 737 -22.04 11.73 -46.00
C ILE A 737 -21.29 12.80 -46.81
N PRO A 738 -21.98 13.80 -47.39
CA PRO A 738 -21.41 14.68 -48.40
C PRO A 738 -20.44 15.71 -47.84
N GLN A 739 -19.49 16.12 -48.68
CA GLN A 739 -18.46 17.11 -48.35
C GLN A 739 -19.06 18.49 -47.99
N GLY A 740 -18.39 19.23 -47.11
CA GLY A 740 -18.71 20.62 -46.78
C GLY A 740 -19.85 20.80 -45.77
N ARG A 741 -20.41 19.70 -45.25
CA ARG A 741 -21.47 19.69 -44.24
C ARG A 741 -21.03 18.98 -42.97
N ARG A 742 -21.68 19.31 -41.86
CA ARG A 742 -21.36 18.80 -40.52
C ARG A 742 -22.62 18.22 -39.89
N TYR A 743 -22.63 16.95 -39.51
CA TYR A 743 -23.84 16.26 -39.06
C TYR A 743 -23.70 15.88 -37.59
N LEU A 744 -24.58 16.43 -36.73
CA LEU A 744 -24.61 16.06 -35.32
C LEU A 744 -25.38 14.75 -35.17
N VAL A 745 -24.67 13.70 -34.76
CA VAL A 745 -25.23 12.34 -34.65
C VAL A 745 -25.09 11.87 -33.22
N ASN A 746 -26.17 11.40 -32.60
CA ASN A 746 -26.18 10.80 -31.28
C ASN A 746 -25.83 9.30 -31.36
N ALA A 747 -25.51 8.70 -30.22
CA ALA A 747 -25.15 7.29 -30.08
C ALA A 747 -26.09 6.36 -30.87
N THR A 748 -25.53 5.60 -31.82
CA THR A 748 -26.28 4.79 -32.78
C THR A 748 -25.51 3.52 -33.19
N LYS A 749 -26.26 2.42 -33.28
CA LYS A 749 -25.77 1.15 -33.80
C LYS A 749 -26.33 0.88 -35.20
N PHE A 750 -25.46 0.46 -36.09
CA PHE A 750 -25.71 0.13 -37.48
C PHE A 750 -25.42 -1.36 -37.67
N ILE A 751 -26.48 -2.16 -37.68
CA ILE A 751 -26.38 -3.62 -37.61
C ILE A 751 -26.76 -4.22 -38.97
N GLY A 752 -25.89 -5.08 -39.50
CA GLY A 752 -26.15 -5.91 -40.68
C GLY A 752 -26.88 -7.23 -40.36
N PRO A 753 -26.87 -8.22 -41.26
CA PRO A 753 -26.12 -8.26 -42.53
C PRO A 753 -26.73 -7.33 -43.59
N CYS A 754 -25.88 -6.80 -44.47
CA CYS A 754 -26.31 -6.01 -45.61
C CYS A 754 -26.37 -6.86 -46.89
N SER A 755 -27.18 -6.45 -47.86
CA SER A 755 -27.56 -7.26 -49.03
C SER A 755 -26.40 -7.63 -49.97
N ASP A 756 -25.38 -6.78 -50.11
CA ASP A 756 -24.14 -7.02 -50.88
C ASP A 756 -23.08 -5.94 -50.53
N LYS A 757 -22.02 -5.76 -51.33
CA LYS A 757 -20.96 -4.73 -51.18
C LYS A 757 -21.53 -3.35 -50.82
N LEU A 758 -21.37 -2.96 -49.56
CA LEU A 758 -21.74 -1.64 -49.04
C LEU A 758 -20.51 -0.74 -48.99
N ILE A 759 -20.62 0.45 -49.58
CA ILE A 759 -19.63 1.51 -49.43
C ILE A 759 -20.19 2.59 -48.51
N ILE A 760 -19.45 2.96 -47.48
CA ILE A 760 -19.76 4.06 -46.58
C ILE A 760 -18.78 5.18 -46.94
N GLN A 761 -19.26 6.14 -47.74
CA GLN A 761 -18.50 7.27 -48.24
C GLN A 761 -18.66 8.45 -47.27
N ILE A 762 -17.61 8.76 -46.50
CA ILE A 762 -17.59 9.87 -45.55
C ILE A 762 -16.68 10.98 -46.09
N ASP A 763 -17.27 11.97 -46.75
CA ASP A 763 -16.56 13.16 -47.26
C ASP A 763 -16.84 14.41 -46.40
N GLY A 764 -17.98 14.42 -45.68
CA GLY A 764 -18.35 15.44 -44.71
C GLY A 764 -17.77 15.23 -43.31
N THR A 765 -18.33 15.94 -42.34
CA THR A 765 -17.97 15.78 -40.92
C THR A 765 -19.12 15.16 -40.13
N LEU A 766 -18.89 14.06 -39.44
CA LEU A 766 -19.79 13.54 -38.39
C LEU A 766 -19.29 14.08 -37.05
N VAL A 767 -20.17 14.64 -36.22
CA VAL A 767 -19.82 15.18 -34.89
C VAL A 767 -20.69 14.55 -33.79
N ALA A 768 -20.07 14.21 -32.67
CA ALA A 768 -20.74 13.70 -31.48
C ALA A 768 -21.24 14.84 -30.58
N PRO A 769 -22.28 14.61 -29.75
CA PRO A 769 -22.64 15.51 -28.65
C PRO A 769 -21.45 15.78 -27.73
N ASP A 770 -21.18 17.05 -27.46
CA ASP A 770 -20.04 17.50 -26.65
C ASP A 770 -20.35 17.52 -25.14
N GLU A 771 -21.61 17.70 -24.76
CA GLU A 771 -22.07 17.72 -23.37
C GLU A 771 -22.34 16.31 -22.81
N PRO A 772 -21.66 15.86 -21.73
CA PRO A 772 -21.88 14.54 -21.15
C PRO A 772 -23.31 14.24 -20.71
N LYS A 773 -24.06 15.27 -20.31
CA LYS A 773 -25.48 15.18 -19.93
C LYS A 773 -26.41 14.88 -21.12
N ASN A 774 -25.97 15.16 -22.34
CA ASN A 774 -26.74 14.96 -23.56
C ASN A 774 -26.48 13.58 -24.19
N TRP A 775 -25.60 12.77 -23.59
CA TRP A 775 -25.29 11.43 -24.07
C TRP A 775 -26.43 10.45 -23.79
N ASP A 776 -26.70 9.54 -24.72
CA ASP A 776 -27.72 8.50 -24.51
C ASP A 776 -27.29 7.54 -23.38
N PRO A 777 -28.02 7.50 -22.24
CA PRO A 777 -27.69 6.63 -21.12
C PRO A 777 -27.83 5.14 -21.46
N LYS A 778 -28.56 4.78 -22.53
CA LYS A 778 -28.70 3.39 -23.00
C LYS A 778 -27.46 2.89 -23.74
N LEU A 779 -26.64 3.81 -24.25
CA LEU A 779 -25.44 3.52 -25.04
C LEU A 779 -24.21 4.21 -24.43
N PRO A 780 -23.85 3.90 -23.16
CA PRO A 780 -22.89 4.69 -22.39
C PRO A 780 -21.43 4.60 -22.88
N ARG A 781 -21.12 3.68 -23.81
CA ARG A 781 -19.75 3.45 -24.32
C ARG A 781 -19.68 3.37 -25.85
N VAL A 782 -20.76 3.72 -26.54
CA VAL A 782 -20.92 3.48 -27.98
C VAL A 782 -21.40 4.75 -28.66
N TRP A 783 -20.67 5.22 -29.68
CA TRP A 783 -21.15 6.28 -30.57
C TRP A 783 -21.56 5.77 -31.96
N LEU A 784 -20.60 5.53 -32.87
CA LEU A 784 -20.87 4.96 -34.20
C LEU A 784 -20.38 3.51 -34.21
N ASP A 785 -21.30 2.57 -33.96
CA ASP A 785 -21.02 1.14 -33.91
C ASP A 785 -21.61 0.45 -35.12
N PHE A 786 -20.75 -0.15 -35.93
CA PHE A 786 -21.10 -0.94 -37.10
C PHE A 786 -20.83 -2.40 -36.81
N SER A 787 -21.85 -3.25 -36.90
CA SER A 787 -21.71 -4.67 -36.58
C SER A 787 -22.37 -5.59 -37.59
N LYS A 788 -21.84 -6.82 -37.69
CA LYS A 788 -22.32 -7.88 -38.62
C LYS A 788 -22.22 -7.48 -40.09
N LEU A 789 -21.14 -6.80 -40.47
CA LEU A 789 -20.87 -6.43 -41.86
C LEU A 789 -19.94 -7.44 -42.52
N ASP A 790 -20.15 -7.70 -43.81
CA ASP A 790 -19.23 -8.46 -44.66
C ASP A 790 -18.89 -7.64 -45.91
N LYS A 791 -17.60 -7.57 -46.27
CA LYS A 791 -17.08 -6.90 -47.48
C LYS A 791 -17.43 -5.39 -47.58
N ALA A 792 -17.68 -4.73 -46.45
CA ALA A 792 -17.97 -3.31 -46.43
C ALA A 792 -16.70 -2.45 -46.56
N VAL A 793 -16.82 -1.31 -47.25
CA VAL A 793 -15.74 -0.36 -47.48
C VAL A 793 -16.10 1.00 -46.88
N PHE A 794 -15.34 1.43 -45.87
CA PHE A 794 -15.37 2.79 -45.35
C PHE A 794 -14.31 3.60 -46.09
N GLN A 795 -14.70 4.71 -46.72
CA GLN A 795 -13.75 5.53 -47.46
C GLN A 795 -14.17 6.99 -47.52
N GLY A 796 -13.22 7.87 -47.80
CA GLY A 796 -13.45 9.31 -47.98
C GLY A 796 -12.39 10.13 -47.25
N SER A 797 -12.40 11.44 -47.45
CA SER A 797 -11.49 12.38 -46.78
C SER A 797 -12.15 13.12 -45.62
N GLY A 798 -13.33 12.68 -45.19
CA GLY A 798 -14.14 13.29 -44.16
C GLY A 798 -13.60 13.08 -42.74
N VAL A 799 -14.29 13.72 -41.80
CA VAL A 799 -13.89 13.79 -40.39
C VAL A 799 -14.94 13.15 -39.49
N ILE A 800 -14.51 12.29 -38.57
CA ILE A 800 -15.32 11.78 -37.46
C ILE A 800 -14.80 12.45 -36.18
N ASP A 801 -15.57 13.38 -35.62
CA ASP A 801 -15.19 14.20 -34.46
C ASP A 801 -15.96 13.75 -33.22
N GLY A 802 -15.26 13.16 -32.25
CA GLY A 802 -15.86 12.64 -31.01
C GLY A 802 -16.18 13.69 -29.95
N SER A 803 -15.86 14.97 -30.17
CA SER A 803 -16.16 16.08 -29.26
C SER A 803 -15.69 15.89 -27.80
N GLY A 804 -14.50 15.32 -27.61
CA GLY A 804 -14.00 14.87 -26.30
C GLY A 804 -13.60 15.96 -25.29
N SER A 805 -13.42 17.23 -25.67
CA SER A 805 -12.83 18.27 -24.81
C SER A 805 -13.55 18.46 -23.45
N LYS A 806 -14.88 18.55 -23.46
CA LYS A 806 -15.70 18.65 -22.23
C LYS A 806 -15.72 17.34 -21.44
N TRP A 807 -15.60 16.20 -22.11
CA TRP A 807 -15.52 14.88 -21.48
C TRP A 807 -14.21 14.68 -20.72
N TRP A 808 -13.11 15.17 -21.29
CA TRP A 808 -11.79 15.14 -20.65
C TRP A 808 -11.73 16.05 -19.42
N ALA A 809 -12.40 17.20 -19.44
CA ALA A 809 -12.50 18.11 -18.30
C ALA A 809 -13.34 17.56 -17.12
N ALA A 810 -14.21 16.57 -17.37
CA ALA A 810 -15.27 16.15 -16.43
C ALA A 810 -14.96 14.89 -15.59
N SER A 811 -13.69 14.67 -15.20
CA SER A 811 -13.15 13.49 -14.49
C SER A 811 -12.95 12.23 -15.36
N CYS A 812 -11.87 11.49 -15.07
CA CYS A 812 -11.49 10.25 -15.75
C CYS A 812 -12.43 9.06 -15.50
N LYS A 813 -13.31 9.12 -14.47
CA LYS A 813 -14.18 8.01 -14.03
C LYS A 813 -15.58 7.96 -14.69
N LYS A 814 -15.93 8.86 -15.62
CA LYS A 814 -17.21 8.79 -16.36
C LYS A 814 -17.14 7.73 -17.48
N ASN A 815 -18.23 7.02 -17.76
CA ASN A 815 -18.32 6.15 -18.93
C ASN A 815 -18.18 7.02 -20.19
N LYS A 816 -17.04 6.89 -20.89
CA LYS A 816 -16.75 7.59 -22.14
C LYS A 816 -17.03 6.65 -23.32
N SER A 817 -17.34 7.22 -24.49
CA SER A 817 -17.67 6.42 -25.67
C SER A 817 -16.54 6.39 -26.71
N ASN A 818 -16.46 5.26 -27.41
CA ASN A 818 -15.58 5.09 -28.56
C ASN A 818 -16.16 5.79 -29.79
N ALA A 819 -15.33 6.46 -30.58
CA ALA A 819 -15.82 7.27 -31.69
C ALA A 819 -16.34 6.41 -32.85
N LEU A 820 -15.47 5.60 -33.47
CA LEU A 820 -15.84 4.63 -34.49
C LEU A 820 -15.56 3.21 -33.98
N THR A 821 -16.56 2.33 -34.03
CA THR A 821 -16.43 0.91 -33.66
C THR A 821 -16.88 0.03 -34.81
N ILE A 822 -16.05 -0.94 -35.18
CA ILE A 822 -16.40 -2.03 -36.10
C ILE A 822 -16.30 -3.33 -35.31
N ASP A 823 -17.45 -3.99 -35.16
CA ASP A 823 -17.61 -5.17 -34.32
C ASP A 823 -18.14 -6.37 -35.10
N THR A 824 -17.69 -7.58 -34.78
CA THR A 824 -18.28 -8.84 -35.27
C THR A 824 -18.47 -8.82 -36.81
N SER A 825 -17.43 -8.45 -37.55
CA SER A 825 -17.50 -8.18 -38.99
C SER A 825 -16.32 -8.78 -39.75
N SER A 826 -16.47 -9.03 -41.05
CA SER A 826 -15.46 -9.67 -41.89
C SER A 826 -15.15 -8.92 -43.19
N SER A 827 -13.92 -9.06 -43.69
CA SER A 827 -13.50 -8.50 -44.98
C SER A 827 -13.67 -6.96 -45.09
N ILE A 828 -13.40 -6.24 -44.01
CA ILE A 828 -13.65 -4.80 -43.92
C ILE A 828 -12.46 -4.00 -44.46
N THR A 829 -12.72 -2.94 -45.21
CA THR A 829 -11.69 -2.01 -45.70
C THR A 829 -11.98 -0.59 -45.24
N VAL A 830 -10.99 0.11 -44.68
CA VAL A 830 -11.08 1.52 -44.24
C VAL A 830 -9.97 2.34 -44.89
N LYS A 831 -10.34 3.44 -45.57
CA LYS A 831 -9.41 4.27 -46.36
C LYS A 831 -9.60 5.77 -46.14
N GLY A 832 -8.53 6.49 -45.81
CA GLY A 832 -8.45 7.96 -45.93
C GLY A 832 -9.17 8.80 -44.86
N LEU A 833 -9.86 8.17 -43.91
CA LEU A 833 -10.66 8.88 -42.90
C LEU A 833 -9.79 9.60 -41.86
N THR A 834 -10.30 10.74 -41.37
CA THR A 834 -9.76 11.41 -40.18
C THR A 834 -10.69 11.20 -38.99
N ILE A 835 -10.16 10.71 -37.87
CA ILE A 835 -10.89 10.51 -36.62
C ILE A 835 -10.23 11.34 -35.53
N GLN A 836 -10.98 12.27 -34.92
CA GLN A 836 -10.39 13.22 -33.98
C GLN A 836 -11.20 13.39 -32.71
N ASN A 837 -10.53 13.84 -31.65
CA ASN A 837 -11.10 14.20 -30.36
C ASN A 837 -12.08 13.15 -29.79
N SER A 838 -11.74 11.86 -29.88
CA SER A 838 -12.58 10.83 -29.28
C SER A 838 -12.68 11.01 -27.76
N GLN A 839 -13.82 10.67 -27.19
CA GLN A 839 -14.00 10.72 -25.73
C GLN A 839 -13.13 9.65 -25.06
N GLN A 840 -13.00 8.47 -25.68
CA GLN A 840 -12.12 7.37 -25.27
C GLN A 840 -11.32 6.85 -26.47
N MET A 841 -11.67 5.70 -27.06
CA MET A 841 -10.93 5.15 -28.21
C MET A 841 -11.37 5.79 -29.52
N HIS A 842 -10.44 6.15 -30.40
CA HIS A 842 -10.80 6.77 -31.69
C HIS A 842 -11.38 5.75 -32.66
N PHE A 843 -10.69 4.62 -32.84
CA PHE A 843 -11.12 3.58 -33.74
C PHE A 843 -10.97 2.20 -33.10
N THR A 844 -12.09 1.52 -32.86
CA THR A 844 -12.14 0.19 -32.26
C THR A 844 -12.47 -0.87 -33.30
N ILE A 845 -11.70 -1.95 -33.30
CA ILE A 845 -11.92 -3.18 -34.07
C ILE A 845 -12.09 -4.31 -33.05
N SER A 846 -13.27 -4.93 -33.02
CA SER A 846 -13.60 -5.98 -32.06
C SER A 846 -14.20 -7.19 -32.75
N ARG A 847 -13.80 -8.41 -32.38
CA ARG A 847 -14.37 -9.67 -32.91
C ARG A 847 -14.43 -9.73 -34.45
N CYS A 848 -13.45 -9.13 -35.14
CA CYS A 848 -13.44 -9.04 -36.61
C CYS A 848 -12.41 -9.97 -37.24
N ASP A 849 -12.63 -10.34 -38.52
CA ASP A 849 -11.65 -11.03 -39.34
C ASP A 849 -11.36 -10.28 -40.65
N SER A 850 -10.09 -10.25 -41.07
CA SER A 850 -9.68 -9.72 -42.38
C SER A 850 -10.01 -8.23 -42.55
N VAL A 851 -9.49 -7.38 -41.66
CA VAL A 851 -9.69 -5.91 -41.69
C VAL A 851 -8.46 -5.21 -42.28
N ARG A 852 -8.65 -4.31 -43.24
CA ARG A 852 -7.56 -3.53 -43.88
C ARG A 852 -7.78 -2.03 -43.69
N ILE A 853 -6.84 -1.37 -43.01
CA ILE A 853 -6.86 0.06 -42.73
C ILE A 853 -5.70 0.72 -43.48
N ARG A 854 -5.98 1.75 -44.28
CA ARG A 854 -4.96 2.48 -45.04
C ARG A 854 -5.19 3.99 -44.99
N GLY A 855 -4.15 4.77 -44.71
CA GLY A 855 -4.22 6.22 -44.81
C GLY A 855 -5.14 6.87 -43.78
N VAL A 856 -5.40 6.21 -42.64
CA VAL A 856 -6.24 6.77 -41.58
C VAL A 856 -5.42 7.74 -40.73
N LYS A 857 -6.01 8.89 -40.44
CA LYS A 857 -5.45 9.90 -39.54
C LYS A 857 -6.23 9.92 -38.24
N VAL A 858 -5.53 9.83 -37.12
CA VAL A 858 -6.09 9.98 -35.78
C VAL A 858 -5.42 11.14 -35.07
N SER A 859 -6.20 12.04 -34.46
CA SER A 859 -5.66 13.20 -33.74
C SER A 859 -6.48 13.64 -32.53
N SER A 860 -5.85 13.74 -31.38
CA SER A 860 -6.33 14.48 -30.20
C SER A 860 -5.15 15.20 -29.50
N PRO A 861 -5.40 16.11 -28.55
CA PRO A 861 -4.35 16.69 -27.72
C PRO A 861 -3.52 15.61 -27.00
N GLY A 862 -2.20 15.80 -26.87
CA GLY A 862 -1.30 14.81 -26.25
C GLY A 862 -1.53 14.58 -24.75
N ASP A 863 -2.32 15.44 -24.11
CA ASP A 863 -2.77 15.37 -22.72
C ASP A 863 -4.22 14.86 -22.58
N SER A 864 -4.85 14.39 -23.67
CA SER A 864 -6.22 13.88 -23.64
C SER A 864 -6.32 12.52 -22.90
N PRO A 865 -6.96 12.46 -21.71
CA PRO A 865 -6.85 11.33 -20.82
C PRO A 865 -7.62 10.10 -21.31
N ASN A 866 -6.95 8.94 -21.31
CA ASN A 866 -7.50 7.62 -21.65
C ASN A 866 -8.01 7.54 -23.10
N THR A 867 -7.18 7.98 -24.05
CA THR A 867 -7.54 8.02 -25.48
C THR A 867 -6.61 7.16 -26.35
N ASP A 868 -7.00 5.91 -26.64
CA ASP A 868 -6.27 5.12 -27.64
C ASP A 868 -6.64 5.57 -29.05
N GLY A 869 -5.68 5.43 -29.97
CA GLY A 869 -5.89 5.68 -31.39
C GLY A 869 -6.66 4.54 -32.05
N ILE A 870 -5.97 3.47 -32.43
CA ILE A 870 -6.58 2.27 -33.01
C ILE A 870 -6.50 1.12 -31.99
N HIS A 871 -7.65 0.69 -31.49
CA HIS A 871 -7.78 -0.40 -30.53
C HIS A 871 -8.25 -1.69 -31.22
N VAL A 872 -7.50 -2.78 -31.06
CA VAL A 872 -7.78 -4.10 -31.66
C VAL A 872 -8.00 -5.14 -30.57
N SER A 873 -9.17 -5.76 -30.55
CA SER A 873 -9.57 -6.77 -29.56
C SER A 873 -10.23 -7.97 -30.24
N GLU A 874 -9.95 -9.18 -29.76
CA GLU A 874 -10.60 -10.43 -30.23
C GLU A 874 -10.61 -10.60 -31.77
N SER A 875 -9.62 -10.06 -32.50
CA SER A 875 -9.68 -9.93 -33.96
C SER A 875 -8.50 -10.59 -34.67
N THR A 876 -8.75 -11.13 -35.88
CA THR A 876 -7.75 -11.83 -36.68
C THR A 876 -7.51 -11.20 -38.05
N ASN A 877 -6.29 -11.33 -38.58
CA ASN A 877 -5.94 -10.88 -39.93
C ASN A 877 -6.13 -9.35 -40.15
N VAL A 878 -5.69 -8.52 -39.21
CA VAL A 878 -5.80 -7.05 -39.30
C VAL A 878 -4.53 -6.44 -39.89
N ILE A 879 -4.68 -5.56 -40.88
CA ILE A 879 -3.58 -4.85 -41.54
C ILE A 879 -3.78 -3.34 -41.38
N ILE A 880 -2.80 -2.63 -40.81
CA ILE A 880 -2.81 -1.18 -40.65
C ILE A 880 -1.62 -0.58 -41.41
N GLN A 881 -1.89 0.31 -42.36
CA GLN A 881 -0.88 0.87 -43.26
C GLN A 881 -1.01 2.37 -43.44
N ASP A 882 0.11 3.05 -43.70
CA ASP A 882 0.14 4.46 -44.12
C ASP A 882 -0.60 5.43 -43.18
N SER A 883 -0.66 5.12 -41.88
CA SER A 883 -1.55 5.81 -40.94
C SER A 883 -0.78 6.72 -40.00
N LYS A 884 -1.36 7.89 -39.68
CA LYS A 884 -0.78 8.89 -38.78
C LYS A 884 -1.67 9.05 -37.55
N ILE A 885 -1.15 8.72 -36.38
CA ILE A 885 -1.92 8.57 -35.15
C ILE A 885 -1.25 9.37 -34.04
N GLY A 886 -1.97 10.30 -33.42
CA GLY A 886 -1.52 10.99 -32.22
C GLY A 886 -2.67 11.20 -31.25
N THR A 887 -2.48 10.79 -30.01
CA THR A 887 -3.50 10.84 -28.94
C THR A 887 -2.84 11.09 -27.57
N GLY A 888 -3.59 11.02 -26.48
CA GLY A 888 -3.03 11.09 -25.13
C GLY A 888 -2.68 9.74 -24.50
N ASP A 889 -2.92 8.62 -25.18
CA ASP A 889 -2.60 7.25 -24.73
C ASP A 889 -1.99 6.43 -25.89
N ASP A 890 -2.24 5.13 -26.00
CA ASP A 890 -1.62 4.27 -27.02
C ASP A 890 -2.10 4.64 -28.44
N CYS A 891 -1.18 4.90 -29.37
CA CYS A 891 -1.52 5.10 -30.78
C CYS A 891 -2.20 3.86 -31.37
N ILE A 892 -1.67 2.68 -31.07
CA ILE A 892 -2.26 1.40 -31.43
C ILE A 892 -2.18 0.49 -30.22
N SER A 893 -3.32 -0.03 -29.77
CA SER A 893 -3.39 -1.01 -28.68
C SER A 893 -3.98 -2.32 -29.20
N ILE A 894 -3.28 -3.43 -28.97
CA ILE A 894 -3.66 -4.77 -29.43
C ILE A 894 -3.86 -5.64 -28.20
N VAL A 895 -5.09 -6.04 -27.90
CA VAL A 895 -5.44 -6.77 -26.68
C VAL A 895 -5.86 -8.21 -26.95
N ASN A 896 -6.30 -8.92 -25.91
CA ASN A 896 -6.53 -10.36 -25.86
C ASN A 896 -7.33 -10.92 -27.06
N ALA A 897 -7.05 -12.19 -27.37
CA ALA A 897 -7.66 -12.96 -28.45
C ALA A 897 -7.46 -12.36 -29.85
N SER A 898 -6.42 -11.55 -30.04
CA SER A 898 -6.06 -10.99 -31.34
C SER A 898 -4.89 -11.74 -31.98
N SER A 899 -4.92 -11.98 -33.30
CA SER A 899 -3.80 -12.63 -33.98
C SER A 899 -3.59 -12.22 -35.44
N ASN A 900 -2.37 -12.37 -35.94
CA ASN A 900 -1.97 -12.01 -37.30
C ASN A 900 -2.24 -10.52 -37.62
N ILE A 901 -1.69 -9.64 -36.78
CA ILE A 901 -1.81 -8.18 -36.92
C ILE A 901 -0.55 -7.66 -37.61
N LYS A 902 -0.71 -6.96 -38.74
CA LYS A 902 0.43 -6.40 -39.51
C LYS A 902 0.32 -4.89 -39.60
N MET A 903 1.41 -4.21 -39.30
CA MET A 903 1.51 -2.75 -39.30
C MET A 903 2.67 -2.30 -40.20
N LYS A 904 2.44 -1.33 -41.08
CA LYS A 904 3.48 -0.82 -42.01
C LYS A 904 3.35 0.68 -42.24
N ARG A 905 4.47 1.40 -42.17
CA ARG A 905 4.56 2.87 -42.33
C ARG A 905 3.58 3.59 -41.39
N ILE A 906 3.73 3.35 -40.09
CA ILE A 906 2.94 4.00 -39.04
C ILE A 906 3.68 5.24 -38.54
N TYR A 907 3.01 6.39 -38.49
CA TYR A 907 3.48 7.54 -37.73
C TYR A 907 2.69 7.61 -36.42
N CYS A 908 3.37 7.47 -35.28
CA CYS A 908 2.76 7.52 -33.96
C CYS A 908 3.36 8.65 -33.13
N GLY A 909 2.52 9.54 -32.62
CA GLY A 909 2.97 10.71 -31.86
C GLY A 909 2.09 11.96 -31.99
N PRO A 910 1.80 12.67 -30.88
CA PRO A 910 2.14 12.35 -29.48
C PRO A 910 1.33 11.16 -28.91
N GLY A 911 1.72 10.59 -27.76
CA GLY A 911 0.98 9.52 -27.06
C GLY A 911 1.86 8.54 -26.28
N HIS A 912 1.36 7.35 -25.93
CA HIS A 912 2.12 6.31 -25.24
C HIS A 912 2.93 5.39 -26.16
N GLY A 913 2.64 5.34 -27.46
CA GLY A 913 3.31 4.43 -28.40
C GLY A 913 2.40 3.31 -28.90
N ILE A 914 2.96 2.13 -29.16
CA ILE A 914 2.20 0.94 -29.59
C ILE A 914 2.21 -0.10 -28.46
N SER A 915 1.05 -0.60 -28.02
CA SER A 915 0.93 -1.60 -26.97
C SER A 915 0.39 -2.93 -27.48
N ILE A 916 0.99 -4.03 -26.99
CA ILE A 916 0.62 -5.41 -27.30
C ILE A 916 0.33 -6.14 -25.99
N GLY A 917 -0.86 -6.68 -25.84
CA GLY A 917 -1.35 -7.31 -24.60
C GLY A 917 -2.20 -6.36 -23.75
N SER A 918 -2.94 -6.97 -22.82
CA SER A 918 -3.64 -6.29 -21.72
C SER A 918 -3.23 -6.93 -20.41
N LEU A 919 -3.25 -6.17 -19.33
CA LEU A 919 -3.30 -6.73 -17.98
C LEU A 919 -4.60 -7.53 -17.89
N GLY A 920 -4.50 -8.85 -17.70
CA GLY A 920 -5.67 -9.73 -17.69
C GLY A 920 -6.61 -9.35 -16.55
N LYS A 921 -7.90 -9.12 -16.86
CA LYS A 921 -8.93 -8.96 -15.83
C LYS A 921 -9.39 -10.36 -15.39
N ASP A 922 -9.72 -10.53 -14.11
CA ASP A 922 -10.31 -11.77 -13.58
C ASP A 922 -9.47 -13.04 -13.79
N ASN A 923 -8.13 -12.95 -13.69
CA ASN A 923 -7.21 -14.07 -13.92
C ASN A 923 -7.31 -14.70 -15.33
N SER A 924 -7.85 -13.96 -16.31
CA SER A 924 -8.02 -14.46 -17.67
C SER A 924 -6.71 -14.45 -18.45
N THR A 925 -6.39 -15.57 -19.10
CA THR A 925 -5.26 -15.67 -20.03
C THR A 925 -5.67 -15.10 -21.39
N GLY A 926 -5.20 -13.89 -21.70
CA GLY A 926 -5.36 -13.27 -23.01
C GLY A 926 -4.14 -13.50 -23.91
N ILE A 927 -4.32 -14.19 -25.03
CA ILE A 927 -3.22 -14.46 -25.98
C ILE A 927 -3.28 -13.46 -27.14
N VAL A 928 -2.14 -12.82 -27.43
CA VAL A 928 -1.91 -12.04 -28.66
C VAL A 928 -0.76 -12.70 -29.42
N THR A 929 -0.96 -13.03 -30.71
CA THR A 929 0.05 -13.77 -31.49
C THR A 929 0.26 -13.19 -32.88
N LYS A 930 1.45 -13.42 -33.46
CA LYS A 930 1.78 -13.05 -34.85
C LYS A 930 1.55 -11.55 -35.15
N VAL A 931 2.09 -10.68 -34.29
CA VAL A 931 2.10 -9.23 -34.52
C VAL A 931 3.39 -8.87 -35.26
N ILE A 932 3.27 -8.15 -36.39
CA ILE A 932 4.39 -7.72 -37.22
C ILE A 932 4.31 -6.21 -37.39
N LEU A 933 5.38 -5.50 -37.02
CA LEU A 933 5.56 -4.09 -37.31
C LEU A 933 6.74 -3.93 -38.28
N ASP A 934 6.46 -3.57 -39.52
CA ASP A 934 7.45 -3.46 -40.61
C ASP A 934 8.18 -2.10 -40.58
N THR A 935 7.45 -0.99 -40.44
CA THR A 935 8.04 0.35 -40.41
C THR A 935 7.20 1.30 -39.57
N ALA A 936 7.83 2.03 -38.64
CA ALA A 936 7.18 3.07 -37.86
C ALA A 936 8.10 4.26 -37.53
N ILE A 937 7.51 5.44 -37.39
CA ILE A 937 8.13 6.64 -36.81
C ILE A 937 7.38 6.94 -35.52
N LEU A 938 8.09 6.85 -34.39
CA LEU A 938 7.57 7.18 -33.07
C LEU A 938 8.18 8.52 -32.64
N ARG A 939 7.36 9.54 -32.40
CA ARG A 939 7.82 10.89 -32.04
C ARG A 939 6.96 11.46 -30.92
N GLU A 940 7.59 12.07 -29.92
CA GLU A 940 6.86 12.66 -28.78
C GLU A 940 5.96 11.62 -28.09
N THR A 941 6.40 10.36 -28.07
CA THR A 941 5.72 9.28 -27.36
C THR A 941 6.41 8.97 -26.04
N THR A 942 5.65 8.63 -24.98
CA THR A 942 6.23 8.27 -23.67
C THR A 942 6.87 6.89 -23.70
N ASN A 943 6.35 5.96 -24.50
CA ASN A 943 6.98 4.67 -24.78
C ASN A 943 7.19 4.47 -26.29
N GLY A 944 7.96 3.44 -26.64
CA GLY A 944 8.12 2.95 -28.01
C GLY A 944 7.04 1.95 -28.40
N VAL A 945 7.49 0.73 -28.72
CA VAL A 945 6.62 -0.45 -28.82
C VAL A 945 6.76 -1.25 -27.52
N ARG A 946 5.66 -1.52 -26.82
CA ARG A 946 5.66 -2.21 -25.52
C ARG A 946 4.76 -3.44 -25.53
N ILE A 947 5.19 -4.49 -24.85
CA ILE A 947 4.40 -5.69 -24.58
C ILE A 947 3.95 -5.63 -23.11
N LYS A 948 2.64 -5.62 -22.88
CA LYS A 948 2.01 -5.66 -21.55
C LYS A 948 1.80 -7.13 -21.17
N THR A 949 2.66 -7.66 -20.30
CA THR A 949 2.52 -9.01 -19.73
C THR A 949 1.93 -8.94 -18.33
N TRP A 950 1.10 -9.92 -17.97
CA TRP A 950 0.73 -10.17 -16.58
C TRP A 950 1.99 -10.65 -15.82
N GLN A 951 2.27 -10.07 -14.66
CA GLN A 951 3.35 -10.49 -13.76
C GLN A 951 2.76 -11.09 -12.50
#